data_AF-A0A7V5BCR3-F1
#
_entry.id   AF-A0A7V5BCR3-F1
#
_cell.length_a   1.000
_cell.length_b   1.000
_cell.length_c   1.000
_cell.angle_alpha   90.00
_cell.angle_beta   90.00
_cell.angle_gamma   90.00
#
_symmetry.space_group_name_H-M   'P 1'
#
loop_
_entity.id
_entity.type
_entity.pdbx_description
1 polymer ?
#
loop_
_entity_poly.entity_id
_entity_poly.type
_entity_poly.pdbx_seq_one_letter_code
_entity_poly.pdbx_strand_id
1 'polypeptide(L)'
;MHIIFAQKKLIFSAFFLAFFLGFSADIFAQAKKPFPTEPAKFIIEFGDFLAASKSKDVIELKKKFSADFGVLFTPVEQDSIISFVNQLKVRRFNAKPDFVNYVHIITALKSNTERPNGLAEWHQIAHEVLAKDKKPEKTLKSFLKFMGPFLTEKSFKDTKRGGVIWSTKGGTYKVEYADNDLFFHFDDIDLLALRRSDSLLIARTSGDYHLKTNEWKGKGGQVSWEKAGLGKDVFATLSNYRIDCAKGLYQADSVQFVYPFLLSQPMLGSLTDKVAKSKAKATYPKFSSYKEDFVLKNIGPGITLVGGVKLDGAKIYVKSEKGRNATFTYHKPQNTNILFRCHAKSFSIKQEQKISGSQVETSIYFNQDSIYHPSVTMTYLMKTNQLKLSRADRGSDRNPFFNSFYQVNIDVDKISYDVNKEKILVGDKGLSIDKIKNEVTFESVNFYDEATYIRYQGVAATNPIAVLLRLSAETGEVEFDESDVAYRINPKVKKENNKRLLYQLASDGFIFYDSDNGKVILRDKLFHYGRASTGNADYDPINVVSKSKDANAVFDLESGKTEIKDVKTLELSHKQQVAIKPQGKQLNMLKNRDMEFDGLLYAGMAVFYGKNMRFSYNKFSVVMDSVRYLDFYVPTGKVLKNKRKEAKSMDS
;
A
#
# COMPACT_ATOMS: atom_id res chain seq x y z
N MET A 1 44.38 76.31 31.54
CA MET A 1 43.20 75.91 32.36
C MET A 1 42.08 76.93 32.13
N HIS A 2 40.91 76.43 31.79
CA HIS A 2 39.57 77.06 31.79
C HIS A 2 39.02 78.06 30.76
N ILE A 3 39.78 78.75 29.89
CA ILE A 3 39.11 79.78 29.03
C ILE A 3 38.97 79.41 27.53
N ILE A 4 39.77 78.52 26.96
CA ILE A 4 39.69 78.20 25.51
C ILE A 4 38.67 77.08 25.18
N PHE A 5 38.21 76.31 26.17
CA PHE A 5 37.21 75.26 25.96
C PHE A 5 35.75 75.73 26.08
N ALA A 6 35.49 76.94 26.60
CA ALA A 6 34.13 77.46 26.80
C ALA A 6 33.53 78.10 25.54
N GLN A 7 34.35 78.74 24.69
CA GLN A 7 33.85 79.40 23.47
C GLN A 7 33.48 78.44 22.32
N LYS A 8 34.11 77.25 22.23
CA LYS A 8 33.74 76.26 21.20
C LYS A 8 32.43 75.52 21.52
N LYS A 9 32.03 75.40 22.79
CA LYS A 9 30.72 74.82 23.15
C LYS A 9 29.55 75.76 22.88
N LEU A 10 29.74 77.08 23.01
CA LEU A 10 28.68 78.06 22.75
C LEU A 10 28.34 78.19 21.25
N ILE A 11 29.35 78.16 20.36
CA ILE A 11 29.15 78.26 18.91
C ILE A 11 28.55 76.96 18.33
N PHE A 12 28.92 75.80 18.87
CA PHE A 12 28.34 74.52 18.44
C PHE A 12 26.91 74.32 18.97
N SER A 13 26.57 74.81 20.17
CA SER A 13 25.18 74.83 20.67
C SER A 13 24.29 75.82 19.91
N ALA A 14 24.81 76.98 19.48
CA ALA A 14 24.05 77.95 18.69
C ALA A 14 23.76 77.43 17.27
N PHE A 15 24.69 76.69 16.66
CA PHE A 15 24.46 76.08 15.34
C PHE A 15 23.49 74.88 15.39
N PHE A 16 23.48 74.10 16.48
CA PHE A 16 22.55 72.99 16.67
C PHE A 16 21.12 73.47 16.99
N LEU A 17 20.98 74.60 17.69
CA LEU A 17 19.67 75.20 17.97
C LEU A 17 19.07 75.90 16.74
N ALA A 18 19.91 76.53 15.90
CA ALA A 18 19.48 77.13 14.63
C ALA A 18 19.14 76.10 13.54
N PHE A 19 19.73 74.90 13.57
CA PHE A 19 19.38 73.81 12.65
C PHE A 19 18.07 73.09 13.05
N PHE A 20 17.71 73.09 14.34
CA PHE A 20 16.43 72.54 14.82
C PHE A 20 15.25 73.52 14.72
N LEU A 21 15.50 74.83 14.64
CA LEU A 21 14.45 75.85 14.49
C LEU A 21 14.07 76.15 13.02
N GLY A 22 14.76 75.56 12.03
CA GLY A 22 14.50 75.74 10.59
C GLY A 22 13.63 74.66 9.92
N PHE A 23 13.24 73.62 10.64
CA PHE A 23 12.38 72.54 10.12
C PHE A 23 11.20 72.27 11.06
N SER A 24 10.54 73.33 11.52
CA SER A 24 9.14 73.27 11.96
C SER A 24 8.21 73.67 10.82
N ALA A 25 8.39 73.04 9.65
CA ALA A 25 7.27 72.89 8.76
C ALA A 25 6.44 71.79 9.39
N ASP A 26 5.36 72.18 10.06
CA ASP A 26 4.25 71.29 10.32
C ASP A 26 3.82 70.69 8.96
N ILE A 27 4.39 69.53 8.62
CA ILE A 27 3.74 68.60 7.73
C ILE A 27 2.58 68.04 8.56
N PHE A 28 1.55 68.87 8.77
CA PHE A 28 0.20 68.36 8.84
C PHE A 28 0.02 67.57 7.56
N ALA A 29 0.18 66.25 7.66
CA ALA A 29 -0.23 65.34 6.61
C ALA A 29 -1.71 65.66 6.36
N GLN A 30 -2.00 66.42 5.30
CA GLN A 30 -3.35 66.84 4.95
C GLN A 30 -4.23 65.59 4.96
N ALA A 31 -5.18 65.54 5.90
CA ALA A 31 -6.27 64.58 5.83
C ALA A 31 -6.87 64.73 4.42
N LYS A 32 -6.90 63.63 3.64
CA LYS A 32 -7.47 63.68 2.29
C LYS A 32 -8.91 64.17 2.43
N LYS A 33 -9.22 65.29 1.77
CA LYS A 33 -10.56 65.88 1.77
C LYS A 33 -11.59 64.80 1.39
N PRO A 34 -12.69 64.65 2.16
CA PRO A 34 -13.77 63.75 1.78
C PRO A 34 -14.39 64.20 0.46
N PHE A 35 -14.96 63.25 -0.27
CA PHE A 35 -15.77 63.54 -1.45
C PHE A 35 -17.08 64.24 -1.05
N PRO A 36 -17.69 65.03 -1.97
CA PRO A 36 -18.99 65.65 -1.74
C PRO A 36 -20.06 64.64 -1.33
N THR A 37 -21.00 65.06 -0.50
CA THR A 37 -22.15 64.24 -0.09
C THR A 37 -23.28 64.24 -1.13
N GLU A 38 -23.31 65.23 -2.01
CA GLU A 38 -24.29 65.34 -3.10
C GLU A 38 -24.01 64.29 -4.20
N PRO A 39 -24.95 63.37 -4.52
CA PRO A 39 -24.72 62.25 -5.44
C PRO A 39 -24.15 62.64 -6.81
N ALA A 40 -24.65 63.73 -7.40
CA ALA A 40 -24.22 64.19 -8.73
C ALA A 40 -22.77 64.71 -8.74
N LYS A 41 -22.33 65.36 -7.66
CA LYS A 41 -20.94 65.84 -7.53
C LYS A 41 -20.01 64.71 -7.10
N PHE A 42 -20.48 63.84 -6.20
CA PHE A 42 -19.75 62.66 -5.75
C PHE A 42 -19.31 61.77 -6.91
N ILE A 43 -20.23 61.41 -7.82
CA ILE A 43 -19.95 60.45 -8.88
C ILE A 43 -18.89 60.97 -9.88
N ILE A 44 -18.82 62.28 -10.07
CA ILE A 44 -17.81 62.94 -10.90
C ILE A 44 -16.45 62.88 -10.21
N GLU A 45 -16.35 63.43 -8.99
CA GLU A 45 -15.08 63.52 -8.25
C GLU A 45 -14.51 62.15 -7.86
N PHE A 46 -15.37 61.21 -7.44
CA PHE A 46 -14.97 59.84 -7.15
C PHE A 46 -14.55 59.10 -8.42
N GLY A 47 -15.29 59.31 -9.53
CA GLY A 47 -14.93 58.76 -10.83
C GLY A 47 -13.56 59.23 -11.33
N ASP A 48 -13.26 60.53 -11.21
CA ASP A 48 -11.94 61.10 -11.53
C ASP A 48 -10.83 60.53 -10.64
N PHE A 49 -11.11 60.39 -9.34
CA PHE A 49 -10.18 59.76 -8.41
C PHE A 49 -9.89 58.30 -8.76
N LEU A 50 -10.89 57.51 -9.17
CA LEU A 50 -10.69 56.14 -9.66
C LEU A 50 -9.80 56.14 -10.90
N ALA A 51 -10.13 56.99 -11.89
CA ALA A 51 -9.47 57.04 -13.19
C ALA A 51 -8.10 57.76 -13.21
N ALA A 52 -7.57 58.15 -12.05
CA ALA A 52 -6.29 58.84 -11.94
C ALA A 52 -5.10 58.06 -12.55
N SER A 53 -5.18 56.72 -12.57
CA SER A 53 -4.16 55.86 -13.21
C SER A 53 -4.17 55.91 -14.75
N LYS A 54 -5.24 56.46 -15.36
CA LYS A 54 -5.50 56.47 -16.80
C LYS A 54 -5.48 55.09 -17.46
N SER A 55 -5.67 54.01 -16.70
CA SER A 55 -5.70 52.66 -17.27
C SER A 55 -7.05 52.40 -17.93
N LYS A 56 -7.05 51.78 -19.13
CA LYS A 56 -8.25 51.59 -19.96
C LYS A 56 -9.40 50.92 -19.20
N ASP A 57 -9.09 49.88 -18.42
CA ASP A 57 -10.03 49.14 -17.57
C ASP A 57 -10.74 50.03 -16.54
N VAL A 58 -10.03 50.99 -15.95
CA VAL A 58 -10.58 51.86 -14.90
C VAL A 58 -11.36 53.04 -15.50
N ILE A 59 -10.97 53.53 -16.69
CA ILE A 59 -11.75 54.54 -17.43
C ILE A 59 -13.11 53.97 -17.84
N GLU A 60 -13.12 52.72 -18.32
CA GLU A 60 -14.36 52.02 -18.66
C GLU A 60 -15.24 51.79 -17.42
N LEU A 61 -14.62 51.37 -16.29
CA LEU A 61 -15.32 51.24 -15.02
C LEU A 61 -15.94 52.56 -14.56
N LYS A 62 -15.20 53.68 -14.65
CA LYS A 62 -15.73 55.01 -14.35
C LYS A 62 -16.97 55.30 -15.20
N LYS A 63 -16.86 55.16 -16.52
CA LYS A 63 -17.98 55.45 -17.44
C LYS A 63 -19.22 54.64 -17.10
N LYS A 64 -19.05 53.33 -16.86
CA LYS A 64 -20.14 52.43 -16.51
C LYS A 64 -20.74 52.78 -15.14
N PHE A 65 -19.90 52.93 -14.12
CA PHE A 65 -20.37 53.25 -12.78
C PHE A 65 -21.10 54.60 -12.72
N SER A 66 -20.63 55.62 -13.45
CA SER A 66 -21.32 56.90 -13.52
C SER A 66 -22.70 56.82 -14.16
N ALA A 67 -22.89 55.96 -15.17
CA ALA A 67 -24.20 55.72 -15.78
C ALA A 67 -25.12 54.92 -14.86
N ASP A 68 -24.57 53.90 -14.19
CA ASP A 68 -25.34 52.99 -13.35
C ASP A 68 -25.71 53.63 -12.00
N PHE A 69 -24.94 54.60 -11.47
CA PHE A 69 -25.10 55.08 -10.09
C PHE A 69 -26.51 55.62 -9.79
N GLY A 70 -27.05 56.43 -10.70
CA GLY A 70 -28.39 57.03 -10.57
C GLY A 70 -29.55 56.07 -10.88
N VAL A 71 -29.28 54.97 -11.59
CA VAL A 71 -30.29 54.05 -12.12
C VAL A 71 -30.38 52.76 -11.28
N LEU A 72 -29.23 52.23 -10.88
CA LEU A 72 -29.09 50.94 -10.22
C LEU A 72 -29.25 51.03 -8.70
N PHE A 73 -28.86 52.14 -8.08
CA PHE A 73 -28.88 52.32 -6.62
C PHE A 73 -29.97 53.33 -6.21
N THR A 74 -30.74 52.96 -5.19
CA THR A 74 -31.74 53.84 -4.57
C THR A 74 -31.07 55.02 -3.85
N PRO A 75 -31.78 56.13 -3.58
CA PRO A 75 -31.20 57.26 -2.84
C PRO A 75 -30.56 56.87 -1.50
N VAL A 76 -31.19 55.96 -0.75
CA VAL A 76 -30.66 55.45 0.52
C VAL A 76 -29.37 54.65 0.31
N GLU A 77 -29.28 53.85 -0.75
CA GLU A 77 -28.06 53.12 -1.10
C GLU A 77 -26.95 54.05 -1.59
N GLN A 78 -27.29 55.10 -2.34
CA GLN A 78 -26.34 56.12 -2.78
C GLN A 78 -25.71 56.83 -1.57
N ASP A 79 -26.52 57.27 -0.60
CA ASP A 79 -26.04 57.89 0.62
C ASP A 79 -25.14 56.95 1.44
N SER A 80 -25.53 55.67 1.55
CA SER A 80 -24.72 54.62 2.18
C SER A 80 -23.37 54.44 1.47
N ILE A 81 -23.37 54.37 0.13
CA ILE A 81 -22.15 54.23 -0.68
C ILE A 81 -21.22 55.43 -0.47
N ILE A 82 -21.76 56.66 -0.51
CA ILE A 82 -20.99 57.90 -0.34
C ILE A 82 -20.36 57.95 1.05
N SER A 83 -21.14 57.65 2.09
CA SER A 83 -20.68 57.58 3.48
C SER A 83 -19.54 56.57 3.63
N PHE A 84 -19.72 55.35 3.12
CA PHE A 84 -18.71 54.30 3.21
C PHE A 84 -17.44 54.66 2.43
N VAL A 85 -17.55 55.19 1.21
CA VAL A 85 -16.40 55.63 0.40
C VAL A 85 -15.59 56.71 1.11
N ASN A 86 -16.26 57.66 1.77
CA ASN A 86 -15.61 58.70 2.55
C ASN A 86 -14.88 58.13 3.78
N GLN A 87 -15.46 57.13 4.47
CA GLN A 87 -14.77 56.43 5.56
C GLN A 87 -13.49 55.73 5.07
N LEU A 88 -13.52 55.08 3.90
CA LEU A 88 -12.34 54.47 3.30
C LEU A 88 -11.29 55.50 2.85
N LYS A 89 -11.73 56.66 2.35
CA LYS A 89 -10.86 57.74 1.88
C LYS A 89 -10.01 58.30 3.01
N VAL A 90 -10.62 58.56 4.17
CA VAL A 90 -9.94 59.03 5.39
C VAL A 90 -8.92 57.99 5.87
N ARG A 91 -9.26 56.70 5.74
CA ARG A 91 -8.38 55.56 6.10
C ARG A 91 -7.35 55.20 5.02
N ARG A 92 -7.13 56.08 4.04
CA ARG A 92 -6.08 55.97 3.01
C ARG A 92 -6.17 54.69 2.16
N PHE A 93 -7.37 54.24 1.82
CA PHE A 93 -7.56 53.22 0.78
C PHE A 93 -7.14 53.77 -0.59
N ASN A 94 -6.61 52.91 -1.45
CA ASN A 94 -6.07 53.28 -2.76
C ASN A 94 -7.13 53.19 -3.85
N ALA A 95 -7.05 54.07 -4.86
CA ALA A 95 -7.93 54.01 -6.04
C ALA A 95 -7.92 52.60 -6.66
N LYS A 96 -6.72 52.04 -6.89
CA LYS A 96 -6.50 50.64 -7.31
C LYS A 96 -5.56 49.93 -6.32
N PRO A 97 -5.86 48.70 -5.87
CA PRO A 97 -7.03 47.89 -6.23
C PRO A 97 -8.29 48.19 -5.39
N ASP A 98 -8.20 48.94 -4.29
CA ASP A 98 -9.23 48.89 -3.24
C ASP A 98 -10.60 49.45 -3.68
N PHE A 99 -10.65 50.70 -4.15
CA PHE A 99 -11.92 51.31 -4.58
C PHE A 99 -12.45 50.70 -5.89
N VAL A 100 -11.57 50.30 -6.81
CA VAL A 100 -11.95 49.53 -8.00
C VAL A 100 -12.65 48.22 -7.61
N ASN A 101 -12.10 47.46 -6.65
CA ASN A 101 -12.73 46.24 -6.17
C ASN A 101 -14.08 46.54 -5.51
N TYR A 102 -14.16 47.60 -4.70
CA TYR A 102 -15.41 48.00 -4.05
C TYR A 102 -16.51 48.29 -5.07
N VAL A 103 -16.24 49.08 -6.12
CA VAL A 103 -17.22 49.38 -7.18
C VAL A 103 -17.69 48.09 -7.87
N HIS A 104 -16.78 47.19 -8.23
CA HIS A 104 -17.17 45.91 -8.81
C HIS A 104 -18.06 45.08 -7.86
N ILE A 105 -17.76 45.07 -6.56
CA ILE A 105 -18.52 44.32 -5.56
C ILE A 105 -19.95 44.87 -5.43
N ILE A 106 -20.12 46.18 -5.24
CA ILE A 106 -21.45 46.76 -5.03
C ILE A 106 -22.33 46.62 -6.27
N THR A 107 -21.76 46.76 -7.47
CA THR A 107 -22.48 46.54 -8.72
C THR A 107 -22.87 45.07 -8.86
N ALA A 108 -21.95 44.13 -8.60
CA ALA A 108 -22.23 42.71 -8.71
C ALA A 108 -23.28 42.22 -7.68
N LEU A 109 -23.23 42.73 -6.44
CA LEU A 109 -24.22 42.42 -5.42
C LEU A 109 -25.60 42.98 -5.77
N LYS A 110 -25.68 44.21 -6.27
CA LYS A 110 -26.95 44.82 -6.64
C LYS A 110 -27.59 44.19 -7.87
N SER A 111 -26.79 43.72 -8.82
CA SER A 111 -27.26 42.97 -9.99
C SER A 111 -27.62 41.50 -9.68
N ASN A 112 -27.35 41.00 -8.47
CA ASN A 112 -27.64 39.61 -8.11
C ASN A 112 -29.07 39.46 -7.60
N THR A 113 -29.97 38.97 -8.46
CA THR A 113 -31.39 38.77 -8.15
C THR A 113 -31.65 37.69 -7.09
N GLU A 114 -30.71 36.77 -6.87
CA GLU A 114 -30.81 35.72 -5.83
C GLU A 114 -30.51 36.27 -4.42
N ARG A 115 -29.89 37.45 -4.32
CA ARG A 115 -29.54 38.10 -3.05
C ARG A 115 -29.93 39.59 -3.06
N PRO A 116 -31.23 39.92 -3.02
CA PRO A 116 -31.69 41.31 -3.11
C PRO A 116 -31.11 42.22 -2.01
N ASN A 117 -30.81 41.67 -0.83
CA ASN A 117 -30.21 42.40 0.30
C ASN A 117 -28.67 42.33 0.33
N GLY A 118 -28.02 41.73 -0.67
CA GLY A 118 -26.59 41.43 -0.62
C GLY A 118 -25.70 42.66 -0.44
N LEU A 119 -26.09 43.81 -1.01
CA LEU A 119 -25.37 45.07 -0.82
C LEU A 119 -25.43 45.54 0.65
N ALA A 120 -26.63 45.57 1.23
CA ALA A 120 -26.84 45.99 2.61
C ALA A 120 -26.13 45.08 3.60
N GLU A 121 -26.23 43.75 3.40
CA GLU A 121 -25.51 42.74 4.20
C GLU A 121 -23.99 42.96 4.13
N TRP A 122 -23.45 43.23 2.94
CA TRP A 122 -22.02 43.47 2.76
C TRP A 122 -21.56 44.75 3.47
N HIS A 123 -22.31 45.86 3.33
CA HIS A 123 -22.00 47.11 4.04
C HIS A 123 -22.06 46.95 5.54
N GLN A 124 -23.05 46.23 6.06
CA GLN A 124 -23.16 45.93 7.48
C GLN A 124 -21.87 45.25 7.98
N ILE A 125 -21.45 44.16 7.34
CA ILE A 125 -20.22 43.44 7.72
C ILE A 125 -18.99 44.35 7.59
N ALA A 126 -18.90 45.16 6.54
CA ALA A 126 -17.78 46.07 6.36
C ALA A 126 -17.72 47.16 7.46
N HIS A 127 -18.86 47.70 7.89
CA HIS A 127 -18.94 48.62 9.02
C HIS A 127 -18.57 47.94 10.34
N GLU A 128 -18.99 46.70 10.55
CA GLU A 128 -18.59 45.92 11.72
C GLU A 128 -17.08 45.71 11.79
N VAL A 129 -16.44 45.38 10.66
CA VAL A 129 -14.97 45.30 10.56
C VAL A 129 -14.34 46.65 10.92
N LEU A 130 -14.83 47.76 10.37
CA LEU A 130 -14.29 49.10 10.65
C LEU A 130 -14.42 49.51 12.12
N ALA A 131 -15.48 49.06 12.80
CA ALA A 131 -15.77 49.41 14.18
C ALA A 131 -15.05 48.51 15.21
N LYS A 132 -14.92 47.21 14.93
CA LYS A 132 -14.51 46.20 15.92
C LYS A 132 -13.11 45.63 15.67
N ASP A 133 -12.56 45.68 14.46
CA ASP A 133 -11.26 45.06 14.13
C ASP A 133 -10.09 45.84 14.70
N LYS A 134 -9.04 45.12 15.14
CA LYS A 134 -7.79 45.74 15.61
C LYS A 134 -6.97 46.39 14.49
N LYS A 135 -7.12 45.90 13.25
CA LYS A 135 -6.45 46.35 12.02
C LYS A 135 -7.46 46.40 10.86
N PRO A 136 -8.48 47.26 10.95
CA PRO A 136 -9.62 47.27 10.04
C PRO A 136 -9.22 47.49 8.58
N GLU A 137 -8.19 48.30 8.33
CA GLU A 137 -7.68 48.55 6.97
C GLU A 137 -7.13 47.27 6.34
N LYS A 138 -6.46 46.41 7.11
CA LYS A 138 -5.89 45.15 6.61
C LYS A 138 -7.01 44.15 6.33
N THR A 139 -7.92 43.96 7.28
CA THR A 139 -9.04 43.00 7.15
C THR A 139 -9.95 43.37 5.99
N LEU A 140 -10.34 44.64 5.87
CA LEU A 140 -11.22 45.10 4.80
C LEU A 140 -10.56 45.05 3.42
N LYS A 141 -9.26 45.33 3.29
CA LYS A 141 -8.52 45.12 2.03
C LYS A 141 -8.50 43.65 1.61
N SER A 142 -8.33 42.72 2.55
CA SER A 142 -8.44 41.28 2.27
C SER A 142 -9.85 40.90 1.84
N PHE A 143 -10.88 41.45 2.49
CA PHE A 143 -12.28 41.22 2.14
C PHE A 143 -12.62 41.70 0.73
N LEU A 144 -12.25 42.94 0.39
CA LEU A 144 -12.40 43.51 -0.95
C LEU A 144 -11.70 42.66 -2.02
N LYS A 145 -10.49 42.17 -1.71
CA LYS A 145 -9.72 41.33 -2.64
C LYS A 145 -10.35 39.96 -2.85
N PHE A 146 -10.97 39.38 -1.82
CA PHE A 146 -11.62 38.07 -1.90
C PHE A 146 -12.95 38.11 -2.65
N MET A 147 -13.77 39.13 -2.39
CA MET A 147 -15.13 39.18 -2.91
C MET A 147 -15.22 39.27 -4.43
N GLY A 148 -14.25 39.88 -5.12
CA GLY A 148 -14.24 39.94 -6.58
C GLY A 148 -14.31 38.55 -7.23
N PRO A 149 -13.26 37.70 -7.10
CA PRO A 149 -13.27 36.33 -7.60
C PRO A 149 -14.43 35.48 -7.05
N PHE A 150 -14.80 35.68 -5.79
CA PHE A 150 -15.90 34.92 -5.19
C PHE A 150 -17.27 35.24 -5.79
N LEU A 151 -17.57 36.51 -6.10
CA LEU A 151 -18.85 36.87 -6.70
C LEU A 151 -18.94 36.44 -8.18
N THR A 152 -17.85 36.53 -8.93
CA THR A 152 -17.85 36.25 -10.38
C THR A 152 -17.66 34.77 -10.70
N GLU A 153 -16.78 34.08 -9.97
CA GLU A 153 -16.32 32.72 -10.28
C GLU A 153 -16.58 31.73 -9.15
N LYS A 154 -17.15 32.20 -8.02
CA LYS A 154 -17.30 31.41 -6.78
C LYS A 154 -15.97 30.86 -6.28
N SER A 155 -14.85 31.52 -6.60
CA SER A 155 -13.50 31.07 -6.29
C SER A 155 -12.95 31.78 -5.05
N PHE A 156 -12.19 31.06 -4.23
CA PHE A 156 -11.57 31.62 -3.01
C PHE A 156 -10.33 32.47 -3.30
N LYS A 157 -9.88 32.47 -4.56
CA LYS A 157 -8.75 33.29 -5.03
C LYS A 157 -8.87 33.55 -6.52
N ASP A 158 -8.15 34.58 -6.97
CA ASP A 158 -7.98 34.94 -8.38
C ASP A 158 -7.49 33.74 -9.23
N THR A 159 -8.30 33.33 -10.20
CA THR A 159 -8.05 32.21 -11.11
C THR A 159 -6.88 32.46 -12.07
N LYS A 160 -6.55 33.72 -12.35
CA LYS A 160 -5.42 34.10 -13.22
C LYS A 160 -4.07 33.86 -12.54
N ARG A 161 -4.07 33.79 -11.20
CA ARG A 161 -2.89 33.45 -10.40
C ARG A 161 -2.79 31.94 -10.30
N GLY A 162 -2.06 31.34 -11.25
CA GLY A 162 -1.90 29.89 -11.36
C GLY A 162 -1.65 29.17 -10.03
N GLY A 163 -2.06 27.90 -9.94
CA GLY A 163 -2.00 27.12 -8.71
C GLY A 163 -3.27 26.29 -8.54
N VAL A 164 -3.55 25.83 -7.32
CA VAL A 164 -4.83 25.22 -6.97
C VAL A 164 -5.85 26.31 -6.72
N ILE A 165 -7.01 26.22 -7.37
CA ILE A 165 -8.14 27.12 -7.15
C ILE A 165 -9.22 26.31 -6.45
N TRP A 166 -9.62 26.75 -5.26
CA TRP A 166 -10.82 26.26 -4.59
C TRP A 166 -12.00 27.14 -4.98
N SER A 167 -13.12 26.50 -5.28
CA SER A 167 -14.37 27.16 -5.65
C SER A 167 -15.58 26.39 -5.14
N THR A 168 -16.70 27.08 -5.00
CA THR A 168 -17.96 26.50 -4.54
C THR A 168 -18.97 26.45 -5.69
N LYS A 169 -19.89 25.48 -5.67
CA LYS A 169 -21.01 25.40 -6.61
C LYS A 169 -22.28 24.99 -5.86
N GLY A 170 -23.41 25.59 -6.24
CA GLY A 170 -24.69 25.35 -5.57
C GLY A 170 -24.72 25.92 -4.14
N GLY A 171 -25.74 25.53 -3.38
CA GLY A 171 -25.93 25.88 -1.98
C GLY A 171 -26.08 27.37 -1.69
N THR A 172 -25.96 27.74 -0.42
CA THR A 172 -26.05 29.13 0.04
C THR A 172 -24.84 29.52 0.88
N TYR A 173 -24.66 30.82 1.12
CA TYR A 173 -23.62 31.32 2.04
C TYR A 173 -24.10 32.50 2.87
N LYS A 174 -23.49 32.72 4.04
CA LYS A 174 -23.60 33.94 4.84
C LYS A 174 -22.21 34.39 5.28
N VAL A 175 -22.04 35.69 5.50
CA VAL A 175 -20.77 36.26 5.97
C VAL A 175 -20.96 36.77 7.38
N GLU A 176 -20.05 36.41 8.27
CA GLU A 176 -20.02 36.88 9.65
C GLU A 176 -18.63 37.46 9.97
N TYR A 177 -18.60 38.47 10.85
CA TYR A 177 -17.38 38.99 11.43
C TYR A 177 -17.35 38.71 12.94
N ALA A 178 -16.41 37.87 13.37
CA ALA A 178 -16.14 37.60 14.78
C ALA A 178 -14.64 37.29 14.99
N ASP A 179 -14.14 37.38 16.22
CA ASP A 179 -12.76 37.02 16.59
C ASP A 179 -11.64 37.61 15.71
N ASN A 180 -11.86 38.80 15.15
CA ASN A 180 -10.94 39.45 14.22
C ASN A 180 -10.64 38.60 12.96
N ASP A 181 -11.68 37.94 12.42
CA ASP A 181 -11.71 37.20 11.16
C ASP A 181 -13.08 37.34 10.46
N LEU A 182 -13.11 37.06 9.16
CA LEU A 182 -14.33 36.97 8.35
C LEU A 182 -14.59 35.50 8.02
N PHE A 183 -15.76 35.01 8.43
CA PHE A 183 -16.21 33.66 8.17
C PHE A 183 -17.26 33.69 7.07
N PHE A 184 -17.08 32.84 6.07
CA PHE A 184 -18.12 32.55 5.10
C PHE A 184 -18.71 31.19 5.48
N HIS A 185 -19.92 31.22 6.02
CA HIS A 185 -20.71 30.04 6.37
C HIS A 185 -21.41 29.54 5.13
N PHE A 186 -21.07 28.35 4.66
CA PHE A 186 -21.68 27.72 3.49
C PHE A 186 -22.57 26.56 3.89
N ASP A 187 -23.69 26.39 3.18
CA ASP A 187 -24.61 25.29 3.39
C ASP A 187 -24.96 24.56 2.08
N ASP A 188 -24.85 23.22 2.11
CA ASP A 188 -25.08 22.26 1.02
C ASP A 188 -24.43 22.69 -0.32
N ILE A 189 -23.11 22.89 -0.30
CA ILE A 189 -22.32 23.25 -1.49
C ILE A 189 -21.49 22.07 -2.01
N ASP A 190 -21.15 22.12 -3.29
CA ASP A 190 -20.06 21.34 -3.85
C ASP A 190 -18.76 22.15 -3.73
N LEU A 191 -17.78 21.62 -2.99
CA LEU A 191 -16.46 22.22 -2.86
C LEU A 191 -15.49 21.58 -3.85
N LEU A 192 -15.02 22.37 -4.80
CA LEU A 192 -14.20 21.94 -5.93
C LEU A 192 -12.81 22.55 -5.85
N ALA A 193 -11.77 21.73 -5.95
CA ALA A 193 -10.40 22.18 -6.20
C ALA A 193 -10.00 21.87 -7.63
N LEU A 194 -9.47 22.85 -8.36
CA LEU A 194 -8.98 22.71 -9.73
C LEU A 194 -7.50 23.04 -9.82
N ARG A 195 -6.75 22.23 -10.56
CA ARG A 195 -5.36 22.53 -10.94
C ARG A 195 -5.03 21.92 -12.30
N ARG A 196 -4.94 22.77 -13.34
CA ARG A 196 -4.74 22.33 -14.73
C ARG A 196 -5.84 21.34 -15.14
N SER A 197 -5.50 20.07 -15.39
CA SER A 197 -6.40 19.01 -15.85
C SER A 197 -6.90 18.07 -14.74
N ASP A 198 -6.66 18.42 -13.47
CA ASP A 198 -7.07 17.59 -12.35
C ASP A 198 -7.97 18.34 -11.38
N SER A 199 -8.88 17.60 -10.77
CA SER A 199 -9.90 18.10 -9.88
C SER A 199 -10.07 17.24 -8.64
N LEU A 200 -10.57 17.87 -7.59
CA LEU A 200 -11.00 17.24 -6.36
C LEU A 200 -12.36 17.81 -6.01
N LEU A 201 -13.31 16.94 -5.70
CA LEU A 201 -14.69 17.31 -5.39
C LEU A 201 -15.05 16.73 -4.02
N ILE A 202 -15.55 17.58 -3.15
CA ILE A 202 -16.32 17.18 -1.97
C ILE A 202 -17.74 17.66 -2.25
N ALA A 203 -18.63 16.72 -2.59
CA ALA A 203 -20.01 17.03 -2.94
C ALA A 203 -20.83 17.27 -1.66
N ARG A 204 -21.77 18.21 -1.71
CA ARG A 204 -22.80 18.42 -0.66
C ARG A 204 -22.23 18.59 0.76
N THR A 205 -21.21 19.42 0.90
CA THR A 205 -20.62 19.77 2.20
C THR A 205 -21.15 21.12 2.68
N SER A 206 -21.22 21.27 4.00
CA SER A 206 -21.37 22.59 4.64
C SER A 206 -20.08 22.92 5.38
N GLY A 207 -19.87 24.18 5.75
CA GLY A 207 -18.68 24.56 6.50
C GLY A 207 -18.31 26.03 6.39
N ASP A 208 -17.23 26.37 7.09
CA ASP A 208 -16.80 27.75 7.28
C ASP A 208 -15.47 27.99 6.57
N TYR A 209 -15.43 28.98 5.69
CA TYR A 209 -14.19 29.48 5.13
C TYR A 209 -13.69 30.69 5.93
N HIS A 210 -12.51 30.52 6.52
CA HIS A 210 -11.79 31.54 7.29
C HIS A 210 -10.90 32.36 6.38
N LEU A 211 -11.25 33.63 6.16
CA LEU A 211 -10.53 34.47 5.22
C LEU A 211 -9.09 34.78 5.66
N LYS A 212 -8.87 35.00 6.96
CA LYS A 212 -7.55 35.36 7.51
C LYS A 212 -6.54 34.23 7.45
N THR A 213 -6.97 33.00 7.75
CA THR A 213 -6.11 31.81 7.73
C THR A 213 -6.13 31.09 6.38
N ASN A 214 -7.06 31.43 5.48
CA ASN A 214 -7.27 30.75 4.21
C ASN A 214 -7.54 29.24 4.43
N GLU A 215 -8.36 28.96 5.44
CA GLU A 215 -8.71 27.62 5.92
C GLU A 215 -10.20 27.36 5.73
N TRP A 216 -10.55 26.20 5.18
CA TRP A 216 -11.92 25.68 5.16
C TRP A 216 -12.09 24.66 6.28
N LYS A 217 -13.09 24.87 7.15
CA LYS A 217 -13.52 23.91 8.17
C LYS A 217 -14.84 23.30 7.74
N GLY A 218 -14.75 22.11 7.17
CA GLY A 218 -15.89 21.41 6.57
C GLY A 218 -16.58 20.45 7.54
N LYS A 219 -17.87 20.27 7.31
CA LYS A 219 -18.73 19.29 7.97
C LYS A 219 -19.59 18.58 6.93
N GLY A 220 -19.61 17.25 6.99
CA GLY A 220 -20.38 16.43 6.07
C GLY A 220 -19.72 16.34 4.69
N GLY A 221 -20.53 16.08 3.68
CA GLY A 221 -20.08 15.92 2.30
C GLY A 221 -19.66 14.50 1.94
N GLN A 222 -19.49 14.28 0.63
CA GLN A 222 -19.22 12.98 0.04
C GLN A 222 -18.09 13.07 -0.98
N VAL A 223 -17.22 12.06 -0.98
CA VAL A 223 -16.11 11.93 -1.92
C VAL A 223 -16.20 10.57 -2.60
N SER A 224 -16.26 10.56 -3.93
CA SER A 224 -16.35 9.33 -4.74
C SER A 224 -14.98 8.92 -5.30
N TRP A 225 -14.86 7.62 -5.64
CA TRP A 225 -13.70 7.06 -6.32
C TRP A 225 -13.83 7.02 -7.84
N GLU A 226 -14.85 7.67 -8.42
CA GLU A 226 -15.11 7.67 -9.88
C GLU A 226 -13.90 8.17 -10.68
N LYS A 227 -13.19 9.20 -10.18
CA LYS A 227 -11.96 9.70 -10.83
C LYS A 227 -10.82 8.68 -10.88
N ALA A 228 -10.86 7.66 -10.02
CA ALA A 228 -9.92 6.56 -9.99
C ALA A 228 -10.40 5.35 -10.81
N GLY A 229 -11.58 5.44 -11.42
CA GLY A 229 -12.17 4.40 -12.27
C GLY A 229 -13.04 3.37 -11.54
N LEU A 230 -13.45 3.64 -10.30
CA LEU A 230 -14.42 2.79 -9.58
C LEU A 230 -15.86 3.31 -9.77
N GLY A 231 -16.86 2.52 -9.37
CA GLY A 231 -18.27 2.88 -9.47
C GLY A 231 -18.70 3.99 -8.49
N LYS A 232 -19.89 4.56 -8.75
CA LYS A 232 -20.53 5.60 -7.92
C LYS A 232 -20.89 5.11 -6.51
N ASP A 233 -21.03 3.81 -6.36
CA ASP A 233 -21.28 3.10 -5.10
C ASP A 233 -20.02 3.00 -4.22
N VAL A 234 -18.87 3.48 -4.69
CA VAL A 234 -17.63 3.57 -3.93
C VAL A 234 -17.36 5.02 -3.51
N PHE A 235 -17.66 5.31 -2.25
CA PHE A 235 -17.56 6.66 -1.70
C PHE A 235 -17.26 6.67 -0.21
N ALA A 236 -16.89 7.85 0.29
CA ALA A 236 -16.80 8.13 1.71
C ALA A 236 -17.65 9.35 2.07
N THR A 237 -18.39 9.25 3.17
CA THR A 237 -19.07 10.40 3.80
C THR A 237 -18.18 10.94 4.90
N LEU A 238 -17.91 12.25 4.87
CA LEU A 238 -16.98 12.89 5.80
C LEU A 238 -17.73 13.38 7.03
N SER A 239 -17.07 13.36 8.18
CA SER A 239 -17.56 14.05 9.39
C SER A 239 -17.05 15.49 9.41
N ASN A 240 -16.11 15.83 10.30
CA ASN A 240 -15.46 17.14 10.31
C ASN A 240 -14.06 17.02 9.68
N TYR A 241 -13.65 18.02 8.91
CA TYR A 241 -12.33 18.05 8.27
C TYR A 241 -11.85 19.48 8.04
N ARG A 242 -10.55 19.63 7.73
CA ARG A 242 -9.92 20.93 7.48
C ARG A 242 -9.14 20.92 6.18
N ILE A 243 -9.15 22.05 5.49
CA ILE A 243 -8.40 22.26 4.25
C ILE A 243 -7.65 23.58 4.35
N ASP A 244 -6.34 23.52 4.13
CA ASP A 244 -5.56 24.70 3.77
C ASP A 244 -5.82 25.00 2.30
N CYS A 245 -6.63 26.03 2.00
CA CYS A 245 -7.06 26.37 0.64
C CYS A 245 -5.90 26.90 -0.23
N ALA A 246 -4.68 27.06 0.29
CA ALA A 246 -3.51 27.30 -0.54
C ALA A 246 -2.98 26.01 -1.18
N LYS A 247 -3.34 24.85 -0.61
CA LYS A 247 -2.94 23.51 -1.04
C LYS A 247 -4.10 22.82 -1.77
N GLY A 248 -3.77 21.87 -2.65
CA GLY A 248 -4.75 20.97 -3.27
C GLY A 248 -4.73 19.61 -2.62
N LEU A 249 -4.76 19.56 -1.29
CA LEU A 249 -4.70 18.35 -0.47
C LEU A 249 -5.59 18.58 0.74
N TYR A 250 -6.35 17.57 1.13
CA TYR A 250 -6.96 17.54 2.45
C TYR A 250 -6.90 16.14 3.07
N GLN A 251 -7.05 16.10 4.38
CA GLN A 251 -7.16 14.90 5.17
C GLN A 251 -8.42 15.00 6.04
N ALA A 252 -9.15 13.89 6.10
CA ALA A 252 -10.31 13.74 6.97
C ALA A 252 -10.08 12.48 7.81
N ASP A 253 -9.92 12.65 9.12
CA ASP A 253 -9.63 11.51 10.00
C ASP A 253 -10.89 10.66 10.21
N SER A 254 -12.07 11.26 10.26
CA SER A 254 -13.32 10.53 10.47
C SER A 254 -14.19 10.51 9.20
N VAL A 255 -14.16 9.38 8.49
CA VAL A 255 -15.07 9.10 7.37
C VAL A 255 -15.80 7.77 7.54
N GLN A 256 -17.00 7.67 6.97
CA GLN A 256 -17.70 6.41 6.74
C GLN A 256 -17.50 6.01 5.28
N PHE A 257 -16.72 4.96 5.05
CA PHE A 257 -16.39 4.45 3.72
C PHE A 257 -17.32 3.32 3.31
N VAL A 258 -17.83 3.39 2.08
CA VAL A 258 -18.73 2.42 1.47
C VAL A 258 -18.06 1.84 0.24
N TYR A 259 -17.98 0.51 0.18
CA TYR A 259 -17.54 -0.23 -1.01
C TYR A 259 -18.18 -1.63 -1.02
N PRO A 260 -19.31 -1.82 -1.72
CA PRO A 260 -20.11 -3.04 -1.64
C PRO A 260 -19.36 -4.34 -1.98
N PHE A 261 -18.38 -4.28 -2.90
CA PHE A 261 -17.52 -5.42 -3.24
C PHE A 261 -16.71 -5.95 -2.05
N LEU A 262 -16.32 -5.07 -1.12
CA LEU A 262 -15.52 -5.45 0.06
C LEU A 262 -16.37 -5.58 1.32
N LEU A 263 -17.41 -4.76 1.46
CA LEU A 263 -18.07 -4.46 2.72
C LEU A 263 -19.58 -4.70 2.65
N SER A 264 -20.13 -5.33 3.68
CA SER A 264 -21.58 -5.43 3.87
C SER A 264 -22.17 -4.22 4.61
N GLN A 265 -21.34 -3.43 5.29
CA GLN A 265 -21.71 -2.24 6.06
C GLN A 265 -20.61 -1.17 5.94
N PRO A 266 -20.94 0.13 6.10
CA PRO A 266 -19.94 1.19 6.07
C PRO A 266 -18.81 1.00 7.08
N MET A 267 -17.60 1.39 6.71
CA MET A 267 -16.39 1.22 7.50
C MET A 267 -15.80 2.56 7.94
N LEU A 268 -15.46 2.68 9.22
CA LEU A 268 -14.77 3.86 9.72
C LEU A 268 -13.28 3.84 9.37
N GLY A 269 -12.76 5.00 9.00
CA GLY A 269 -11.35 5.20 8.73
C GLY A 269 -11.00 6.64 8.39
N SER A 270 -9.76 6.83 7.97
CA SER A 270 -9.23 8.12 7.50
C SER A 270 -9.18 8.18 5.99
N LEU A 271 -9.36 9.38 5.44
CA LEU A 271 -9.28 9.67 4.02
C LEU A 271 -8.26 10.77 3.74
N THR A 272 -7.51 10.61 2.66
CA THR A 272 -6.67 11.67 2.10
C THR A 272 -6.95 11.80 0.62
N ASP A 273 -7.19 13.03 0.15
CA ASP A 273 -7.34 13.30 -1.28
C ASP A 273 -6.54 14.51 -1.72
N LYS A 274 -6.03 14.46 -2.95
CA LYS A 274 -5.09 15.42 -3.49
C LYS A 274 -5.28 15.63 -4.99
N VAL A 275 -5.14 16.87 -5.42
CA VAL A 275 -4.98 17.24 -6.83
C VAL A 275 -3.53 16.99 -7.26
N ALA A 276 -3.33 16.08 -8.22
CA ALA A 276 -2.04 15.55 -8.65
C ALA A 276 -1.53 16.14 -9.97
N LYS A 277 -0.20 16.26 -10.12
CA LYS A 277 0.46 16.50 -11.42
C LYS A 277 0.58 15.16 -12.15
N SER A 278 -0.47 14.78 -12.89
CA SER A 278 -0.58 13.68 -13.89
C SER A 278 -0.22 12.23 -13.52
N LYS A 279 0.87 11.91 -12.80
CA LYS A 279 1.24 10.51 -12.45
C LYS A 279 0.66 10.01 -11.12
N ALA A 280 0.43 10.89 -10.14
CA ALA A 280 -0.16 10.48 -8.85
C ALA A 280 -1.69 10.32 -8.89
N LYS A 281 -2.34 10.63 -10.03
CA LYS A 281 -3.80 10.60 -10.21
C LYS A 281 -4.39 9.20 -9.95
N ALA A 282 -3.66 8.14 -10.33
CA ALA A 282 -4.08 6.75 -10.12
C ALA A 282 -4.03 6.26 -8.65
N THR A 283 -3.54 7.09 -7.71
CA THR A 283 -3.34 6.69 -6.31
C THR A 283 -4.19 7.46 -5.31
N TYR A 284 -5.06 8.38 -5.77
CA TYR A 284 -5.99 9.14 -4.93
C TYR A 284 -7.43 9.03 -5.48
N PRO A 285 -8.47 9.07 -4.63
CA PRO A 285 -8.40 9.25 -3.18
C PRO A 285 -7.80 8.05 -2.46
N LYS A 286 -7.36 8.26 -1.22
CA LYS A 286 -6.80 7.23 -0.35
C LYS A 286 -7.67 7.03 0.87
N PHE A 287 -7.94 5.77 1.21
CA PHE A 287 -8.65 5.38 2.41
C PHE A 287 -7.82 4.41 3.24
N SER A 288 -7.91 4.49 4.56
CA SER A 288 -7.35 3.49 5.49
C SER A 288 -8.29 3.29 6.65
N SER A 289 -8.69 2.05 6.91
CA SER A 289 -9.56 1.69 8.02
C SER A 289 -8.82 1.82 9.35
N TYR A 290 -9.58 2.12 10.41
CA TYR A 290 -9.01 2.16 11.76
C TYR A 290 -8.85 0.79 12.40
N LYS A 291 -9.85 -0.07 12.20
CA LYS A 291 -9.80 -1.45 12.68
C LYS A 291 -9.06 -2.31 11.65
N GLU A 292 -8.24 -3.23 12.16
CA GLU A 292 -7.26 -4.00 11.37
C GLU A 292 -7.54 -5.52 11.33
N ASP A 293 -8.66 -5.95 11.87
CA ASP A 293 -9.12 -7.33 11.99
C ASP A 293 -10.57 -7.47 11.49
N PHE A 294 -10.95 -6.69 10.47
CA PHE A 294 -12.26 -6.83 9.84
C PHE A 294 -12.34 -8.11 9.04
N VAL A 295 -13.50 -8.78 9.13
CA VAL A 295 -13.82 -9.99 8.35
C VAL A 295 -14.55 -9.59 7.07
N LEU A 296 -13.90 -9.79 5.92
CA LEU A 296 -14.38 -9.45 4.59
C LEU A 296 -14.82 -10.72 3.85
N LYS A 297 -16.13 -10.86 3.62
CA LYS A 297 -16.75 -12.04 2.96
C LYS A 297 -17.41 -11.73 1.61
N ASN A 298 -17.55 -10.45 1.25
CA ASN A 298 -18.25 -10.04 0.02
C ASN A 298 -17.43 -10.22 -1.26
N ILE A 299 -16.15 -10.61 -1.15
CA ILE A 299 -15.16 -10.59 -2.24
C ILE A 299 -15.42 -11.70 -3.26
N GLY A 300 -15.98 -12.83 -2.82
CA GLY A 300 -16.37 -13.94 -3.67
C GLY A 300 -16.74 -15.20 -2.88
N PRO A 301 -17.39 -16.19 -3.52
CA PRO A 301 -17.82 -17.42 -2.85
C PRO A 301 -16.65 -18.16 -2.20
N GLY A 302 -16.82 -18.54 -0.94
CA GLY A 302 -15.79 -19.26 -0.17
C GLY A 302 -14.60 -18.41 0.29
N ILE A 303 -14.50 -17.15 -0.13
CA ILE A 303 -13.38 -16.26 0.22
C ILE A 303 -13.67 -15.56 1.54
N THR A 304 -12.79 -15.73 2.52
CA THR A 304 -12.77 -14.92 3.74
C THR A 304 -11.40 -14.25 3.89
N LEU A 305 -11.38 -12.93 3.97
CA LEU A 305 -10.20 -12.14 4.26
C LEU A 305 -10.34 -11.47 5.63
N VAL A 306 -9.28 -11.48 6.42
CA VAL A 306 -9.23 -10.82 7.73
C VAL A 306 -8.08 -9.83 7.74
N GLY A 307 -8.39 -8.55 7.95
CA GLY A 307 -7.40 -7.47 7.97
C GLY A 307 -8.04 -6.08 7.94
N GLY A 308 -7.22 -5.04 8.05
CA GLY A 308 -7.58 -3.66 7.76
C GLY A 308 -7.60 -3.39 6.25
N VAL A 309 -8.50 -2.52 5.82
CA VAL A 309 -8.68 -2.15 4.41
C VAL A 309 -7.92 -0.86 4.13
N LYS A 310 -7.12 -0.89 3.08
CA LYS A 310 -6.50 0.30 2.50
C LYS A 310 -6.81 0.39 1.02
N LEU A 311 -7.19 1.57 0.57
CA LEU A 311 -7.46 1.85 -0.83
C LEU A 311 -6.52 2.97 -1.28
N ASP A 312 -5.69 2.72 -2.29
CA ASP A 312 -4.83 3.72 -2.94
C ASP A 312 -5.33 3.93 -4.39
N GLY A 313 -6.18 4.93 -4.62
CA GLY A 313 -6.93 5.05 -5.88
C GLY A 313 -7.82 3.83 -6.06
N ALA A 314 -7.71 3.10 -7.18
CA ALA A 314 -8.46 1.85 -7.38
C ALA A 314 -7.80 0.60 -6.77
N LYS A 315 -6.59 0.71 -6.22
CA LYS A 315 -5.84 -0.45 -5.71
C LYS A 315 -6.27 -0.79 -4.29
N ILE A 316 -6.78 -2.01 -4.11
CA ILE A 316 -7.25 -2.54 -2.84
C ILE A 316 -6.14 -3.32 -2.16
N TYR A 317 -5.97 -3.06 -0.86
CA TYR A 317 -5.09 -3.81 0.03
C TYR A 317 -5.84 -4.23 1.29
N VAL A 318 -5.61 -5.47 1.72
CA VAL A 318 -6.00 -5.98 3.03
C VAL A 318 -4.72 -6.24 3.80
N LYS A 319 -4.46 -5.47 4.85
CA LYS A 319 -3.20 -5.50 5.61
C LYS A 319 -3.47 -5.59 7.11
N SER A 320 -2.49 -6.04 7.87
CA SER A 320 -2.54 -5.99 9.33
C SER A 320 -1.24 -5.34 9.83
N GLU A 321 -1.32 -4.54 10.89
CA GLU A 321 -0.16 -3.93 11.53
C GLU A 321 0.10 -4.57 12.91
N LYS A 322 1.11 -4.07 13.64
CA LYS A 322 1.42 -4.50 15.02
C LYS A 322 1.78 -5.99 15.20
N GLY A 323 2.50 -6.55 14.24
CA GLY A 323 3.03 -7.92 14.33
C GLY A 323 2.00 -9.03 14.05
N ARG A 324 0.79 -8.68 13.60
CA ARG A 324 -0.21 -9.63 13.10
C ARG A 324 -0.15 -9.70 11.58
N ASN A 325 -0.50 -10.86 11.03
CA ASN A 325 -0.67 -11.05 9.60
C ASN A 325 -2.14 -10.92 9.20
N ALA A 326 -2.39 -10.31 8.05
CA ALA A 326 -3.66 -10.46 7.37
C ALA A 326 -3.84 -11.93 6.99
N THR A 327 -5.07 -12.43 7.03
CA THR A 327 -5.38 -13.83 6.75
C THR A 327 -6.32 -13.93 5.56
N PHE A 328 -5.98 -14.78 4.60
CA PHE A 328 -6.86 -15.19 3.52
C PHE A 328 -7.18 -16.67 3.70
N THR A 329 -8.46 -17.00 3.82
CA THR A 329 -8.95 -18.38 3.92
C THR A 329 -9.92 -18.65 2.78
N TYR A 330 -9.79 -19.82 2.16
CA TYR A 330 -10.78 -20.31 1.22
C TYR A 330 -11.52 -21.52 1.78
N HIS A 331 -12.84 -21.44 1.75
CA HIS A 331 -13.76 -22.48 2.20
C HIS A 331 -14.46 -23.09 0.99
N LYS A 332 -14.67 -24.40 1.02
CA LYS A 332 -15.57 -25.06 0.08
C LYS A 332 -17.01 -24.57 0.34
N PRO A 333 -17.68 -23.91 -0.61
CA PRO A 333 -18.98 -23.25 -0.36
C PRO A 333 -20.07 -24.18 0.18
N GLN A 334 -20.02 -25.46 -0.16
CA GLN A 334 -21.06 -26.44 0.16
C GLN A 334 -21.01 -26.95 1.61
N ASN A 335 -19.83 -27.03 2.22
CA ASN A 335 -19.66 -27.65 3.55
C ASN A 335 -18.74 -26.86 4.50
N THR A 336 -18.33 -25.64 4.12
CA THR A 336 -17.50 -24.71 4.91
C THR A 336 -16.10 -25.20 5.27
N ASN A 337 -15.69 -26.39 4.80
CA ASN A 337 -14.35 -26.93 5.04
C ASN A 337 -13.29 -25.98 4.49
N ILE A 338 -12.28 -25.69 5.30
CA ILE A 338 -11.14 -24.85 4.90
C ILE A 338 -10.25 -25.69 4.00
N LEU A 339 -10.08 -25.26 2.75
CA LEU A 339 -9.20 -25.95 1.79
C LEU A 339 -7.79 -25.38 1.81
N PHE A 340 -7.65 -24.08 2.05
CA PHE A 340 -6.34 -23.48 2.30
C PHE A 340 -6.45 -22.21 3.13
N ARG A 341 -5.34 -21.90 3.81
CA ARG A 341 -5.15 -20.68 4.59
C ARG A 341 -3.80 -20.06 4.25
N CYS A 342 -3.81 -18.74 4.13
CA CYS A 342 -2.67 -17.93 3.75
C CYS A 342 -2.52 -16.78 4.75
N HIS A 343 -1.31 -16.55 5.25
CA HIS A 343 -0.98 -15.44 6.15
C HIS A 343 0.10 -14.54 5.52
N ALA A 344 -0.14 -13.23 5.50
CA ALA A 344 0.82 -12.26 4.96
C ALA A 344 0.67 -10.89 5.63
N LYS A 345 1.70 -10.04 5.55
CA LYS A 345 1.60 -8.62 5.97
C LYS A 345 0.50 -7.88 5.21
N SER A 346 0.35 -8.17 3.92
CA SER A 346 -0.71 -7.60 3.10
C SER A 346 -1.07 -8.47 1.90
N PHE A 347 -2.35 -8.49 1.55
CA PHE A 347 -2.86 -8.97 0.27
C PHE A 347 -3.30 -7.79 -0.60
N SER A 348 -3.02 -7.85 -1.89
CA SER A 348 -3.58 -6.95 -2.89
C SER A 348 -4.71 -7.62 -3.64
N ILE A 349 -5.79 -6.90 -3.87
CA ILE A 349 -6.98 -7.42 -4.54
C ILE A 349 -7.19 -6.64 -5.84
N LYS A 350 -7.34 -7.38 -6.93
CA LYS A 350 -7.88 -6.86 -8.19
C LYS A 350 -9.31 -7.39 -8.31
N GLN A 351 -10.29 -6.48 -8.21
CA GLN A 351 -11.72 -6.80 -8.18
C GLN A 351 -12.09 -7.86 -9.22
N GLU A 352 -12.81 -8.90 -8.80
CA GLU A 352 -13.32 -10.02 -9.60
C GLU A 352 -12.28 -10.78 -10.44
N GLN A 353 -10.98 -10.54 -10.20
CA GLN A 353 -9.89 -11.15 -10.96
C GLN A 353 -9.02 -12.01 -10.06
N LYS A 354 -8.34 -11.40 -9.09
CA LYS A 354 -7.34 -12.10 -8.29
C LYS A 354 -7.03 -11.46 -6.94
N ILE A 355 -6.57 -12.30 -6.03
CA ILE A 355 -5.90 -11.93 -4.77
C ILE A 355 -4.43 -12.28 -4.92
N SER A 356 -3.53 -11.39 -4.52
CA SER A 356 -2.08 -11.62 -4.61
C SER A 356 -1.37 -11.20 -3.33
N GLY A 357 -0.28 -11.89 -3.01
CA GLY A 357 0.55 -11.61 -1.84
C GLY A 357 1.98 -12.11 -2.05
N SER A 358 2.91 -11.51 -1.33
CA SER A 358 4.32 -11.90 -1.26
C SER A 358 4.67 -12.30 0.17
N GLN A 359 5.66 -13.18 0.33
CA GLN A 359 6.05 -13.72 1.64
C GLN A 359 4.84 -14.28 2.40
N VAL A 360 4.06 -15.10 1.70
CA VAL A 360 2.81 -15.65 2.22
C VAL A 360 3.08 -17.01 2.82
N GLU A 361 2.89 -17.16 4.12
CA GLU A 361 2.82 -18.47 4.76
C GLU A 361 1.53 -19.14 4.29
N THR A 362 1.62 -20.37 3.77
CA THR A 362 0.49 -21.05 3.13
C THR A 362 0.36 -22.49 3.61
N SER A 363 -0.87 -22.89 3.95
CA SER A 363 -1.27 -24.27 4.22
C SER A 363 -2.41 -24.65 3.27
N ILE A 364 -2.24 -25.72 2.50
CA ILE A 364 -3.31 -26.38 1.75
C ILE A 364 -3.71 -27.63 2.54
N TYR A 365 -4.96 -27.74 2.95
CA TYR A 365 -5.45 -28.82 3.80
C TYR A 365 -6.10 -29.93 2.97
N PHE A 366 -5.90 -31.16 3.40
CA PHE A 366 -6.67 -32.30 2.92
C PHE A 366 -6.72 -33.37 4.02
N ASN A 367 -7.92 -33.85 4.34
CA ASN A 367 -8.16 -34.69 5.51
C ASN A 367 -7.63 -34.03 6.80
N GLN A 368 -6.73 -34.70 7.51
CA GLN A 368 -6.05 -34.21 8.72
C GLN A 368 -4.63 -33.70 8.42
N ASP A 369 -4.26 -33.65 7.14
CA ASP A 369 -2.92 -33.38 6.65
C ASP A 369 -2.87 -32.08 5.84
N SER A 370 -1.66 -31.63 5.52
CA SER A 370 -1.47 -30.43 4.72
C SER A 370 -0.21 -30.45 3.86
N ILE A 371 -0.24 -29.60 2.83
CA ILE A 371 0.95 -29.08 2.18
C ILE A 371 1.21 -27.69 2.76
N TYR A 372 2.38 -27.52 3.36
CA TYR A 372 2.79 -26.30 4.05
C TYR A 372 4.01 -25.66 3.38
N HIS A 373 4.01 -24.33 3.30
CA HIS A 373 5.19 -23.56 2.95
C HIS A 373 5.23 -22.25 3.75
N PRO A 374 6.37 -21.89 4.35
CA PRO A 374 6.43 -20.75 5.26
C PRO A 374 6.48 -19.38 4.56
N SER A 375 6.86 -19.32 3.27
CA SER A 375 6.93 -18.06 2.52
C SER A 375 6.84 -18.26 1.00
N VAL A 376 5.73 -17.95 0.36
CA VAL A 376 5.58 -18.01 -1.11
C VAL A 376 5.04 -16.72 -1.69
N THR A 377 5.29 -16.50 -2.98
CA THR A 377 4.44 -15.60 -3.77
C THR A 377 3.16 -16.34 -4.12
N MET A 378 2.04 -15.80 -3.67
CA MET A 378 0.72 -16.40 -3.82
C MET A 378 -0.13 -15.56 -4.77
N THR A 379 -0.83 -16.22 -5.68
CA THR A 379 -1.89 -15.64 -6.50
C THR A 379 -3.09 -16.58 -6.54
N TYR A 380 -4.24 -16.10 -6.08
CA TYR A 380 -5.51 -16.79 -6.23
C TYR A 380 -6.33 -16.15 -7.35
N LEU A 381 -6.68 -16.94 -8.37
CA LEU A 381 -7.51 -16.52 -9.50
C LEU A 381 -8.98 -16.81 -9.17
N MET A 382 -9.78 -15.76 -8.98
CA MET A 382 -11.17 -15.87 -8.51
C MET A 382 -12.09 -16.55 -9.53
N LYS A 383 -11.90 -16.26 -10.83
CA LYS A 383 -12.77 -16.80 -11.89
C LYS A 383 -12.64 -18.30 -12.09
N THR A 384 -11.45 -18.84 -11.87
CA THR A 384 -11.12 -20.25 -12.13
C THR A 384 -10.93 -21.06 -10.85
N ASN A 385 -11.12 -20.44 -9.68
CA ASN A 385 -10.79 -21.00 -8.36
C ASN A 385 -9.41 -21.70 -8.33
N GLN A 386 -8.37 -20.99 -8.78
CA GLN A 386 -7.02 -21.55 -8.89
C GLN A 386 -6.06 -20.81 -7.95
N LEU A 387 -5.45 -21.54 -7.01
CA LEU A 387 -4.36 -21.06 -6.17
C LEU A 387 -3.02 -21.38 -6.83
N LYS A 388 -2.20 -20.37 -7.09
CA LYS A 388 -0.85 -20.50 -7.63
C LYS A 388 0.15 -20.04 -6.58
N LEU A 389 1.09 -20.92 -6.25
CA LEU A 389 2.17 -20.68 -5.29
C LEU A 389 3.50 -20.81 -6.02
N SER A 390 4.36 -19.81 -5.88
CA SER A 390 5.71 -19.85 -6.43
C SER A 390 6.73 -19.41 -5.39
N ARG A 391 7.81 -20.18 -5.28
CA ARG A 391 8.99 -19.80 -4.51
C ARG A 391 9.73 -18.68 -5.24
N ALA A 392 10.38 -17.84 -4.46
CA ALA A 392 11.26 -16.79 -4.93
C ALA A 392 12.69 -17.06 -4.44
N ASP A 393 13.65 -16.31 -4.96
CA ASP A 393 15.07 -16.62 -4.74
C ASP A 393 15.64 -16.10 -3.40
N ARG A 394 14.82 -15.67 -2.44
CA ARG A 394 15.27 -14.96 -1.21
C ARG A 394 14.89 -15.71 0.07
N GLY A 395 15.84 -15.86 1.00
CA GLY A 395 15.51 -16.24 2.39
C GLY A 395 14.66 -17.50 2.52
N SER A 396 13.62 -17.35 3.34
CA SER A 396 12.55 -18.31 3.59
C SER A 396 11.81 -18.79 2.36
N ASP A 397 11.82 -18.03 1.26
CA ASP A 397 11.16 -18.40 0.00
C ASP A 397 11.82 -19.64 -0.63
N ARG A 398 13.04 -19.98 -0.22
CA ARG A 398 13.76 -21.15 -0.71
C ARG A 398 13.44 -22.44 0.03
N ASN A 399 12.66 -22.44 1.10
CA ASN A 399 12.31 -23.70 1.76
C ASN A 399 11.61 -24.68 0.79
N PRO A 400 11.75 -26.00 0.97
CA PRO A 400 10.88 -26.94 0.27
C PRO A 400 9.45 -26.86 0.81
N PHE A 401 8.48 -27.29 0.00
CA PHE A 401 7.13 -27.52 0.50
C PHE A 401 7.11 -28.78 1.35
N PHE A 402 6.50 -28.74 2.53
CA PHE A 402 6.34 -29.92 3.37
C PHE A 402 4.96 -30.54 3.15
N ASN A 403 4.88 -31.83 2.88
CA ASN A 403 3.62 -32.57 2.78
C ASN A 403 3.54 -33.59 3.92
N SER A 404 2.61 -33.38 4.86
CA SER A 404 2.49 -34.21 6.07
C SER A 404 1.86 -35.58 5.81
N PHE A 405 1.03 -35.74 4.77
CA PHE A 405 0.39 -37.02 4.47
C PHE A 405 1.36 -38.02 3.84
N TYR A 406 2.18 -37.53 2.90
CA TYR A 406 3.22 -38.33 2.29
C TYR A 406 4.47 -38.38 3.15
N GLN A 407 4.64 -37.45 4.10
CA GLN A 407 5.83 -37.32 4.94
C GLN A 407 7.10 -37.08 4.10
N VAL A 408 7.01 -36.08 3.21
CA VAL A 408 8.08 -35.69 2.30
C VAL A 408 8.26 -34.17 2.23
N ASN A 409 9.48 -33.74 1.97
CA ASN A 409 9.82 -32.39 1.50
C ASN A 409 9.84 -32.39 -0.03
N ILE A 410 9.22 -31.38 -0.64
CA ILE A 410 9.10 -31.23 -2.09
C ILE A 410 9.89 -30.00 -2.52
N ASP A 411 11.07 -30.20 -3.12
CA ASP A 411 11.84 -29.11 -3.74
C ASP A 411 11.28 -28.86 -5.15
N VAL A 412 10.44 -27.83 -5.26
CA VAL A 412 9.79 -27.41 -6.50
C VAL A 412 9.61 -25.91 -6.52
N ASP A 413 9.74 -25.26 -7.68
CA ASP A 413 9.60 -23.79 -7.76
C ASP A 413 8.13 -23.34 -7.70
N LYS A 414 7.20 -24.17 -8.20
CA LYS A 414 5.78 -23.81 -8.36
C LYS A 414 4.83 -24.97 -8.08
N ILE A 415 3.76 -24.66 -7.36
CA ILE A 415 2.59 -25.53 -7.15
C ILE A 415 1.33 -24.77 -7.59
N SER A 416 0.41 -25.45 -8.27
CA SER A 416 -0.89 -24.89 -8.64
C SER A 416 -2.01 -25.81 -8.19
N TYR A 417 -2.91 -25.32 -7.34
CA TYR A 417 -4.08 -26.04 -6.87
C TYR A 417 -5.33 -25.56 -7.63
N ASP A 418 -5.95 -26.46 -8.39
CA ASP A 418 -7.26 -26.28 -9.00
C ASP A 418 -8.31 -26.82 -8.02
N VAL A 419 -9.02 -25.89 -7.36
CA VAL A 419 -10.01 -26.22 -6.32
C VAL A 419 -11.19 -26.97 -6.93
N ASN A 420 -11.61 -26.60 -8.15
CA ASN A 420 -12.79 -27.20 -8.77
C ASN A 420 -12.56 -28.66 -9.17
N LYS A 421 -11.32 -29.00 -9.55
CA LYS A 421 -10.93 -30.37 -9.91
C LYS A 421 -10.32 -31.16 -8.76
N GLU A 422 -10.16 -30.53 -7.60
CA GLU A 422 -9.48 -31.11 -6.43
C GLU A 422 -8.08 -31.69 -6.76
N LYS A 423 -7.35 -30.99 -7.64
CA LYS A 423 -6.03 -31.42 -8.14
C LYS A 423 -4.95 -30.39 -7.92
N ILE A 424 -3.81 -30.86 -7.43
CA ILE A 424 -2.60 -30.06 -7.24
C ILE A 424 -1.56 -30.49 -8.28
N LEU A 425 -1.15 -29.54 -9.12
CA LEU A 425 -0.07 -29.71 -10.08
C LEU A 425 1.24 -29.22 -9.46
N VAL A 426 2.24 -30.10 -9.45
CA VAL A 426 3.58 -29.83 -8.92
C VAL A 426 4.55 -29.65 -10.09
N GLY A 427 5.26 -28.54 -10.13
CA GLY A 427 6.25 -28.25 -11.17
C GLY A 427 5.64 -27.88 -12.53
N ASP A 428 4.37 -27.47 -12.56
CA ASP A 428 3.71 -27.07 -13.82
C ASP A 428 4.34 -25.78 -14.41
N LYS A 429 4.89 -25.92 -15.61
CA LYS A 429 5.62 -24.86 -16.32
C LYS A 429 4.71 -23.94 -17.15
N GLY A 430 3.47 -24.34 -17.41
CA GLY A 430 2.55 -23.59 -18.28
C GLY A 430 3.19 -23.24 -19.63
N LEU A 431 3.00 -22.00 -20.12
CA LEU A 431 3.59 -21.48 -21.36
C LEU A 431 4.97 -20.80 -21.17
N SER A 432 5.55 -20.85 -19.97
CA SER A 432 6.81 -20.16 -19.67
C SER A 432 8.01 -20.98 -20.14
N ILE A 433 8.79 -20.40 -21.05
CA ILE A 433 9.99 -21.02 -21.66
C ILE A 433 11.24 -20.87 -20.77
N ASP A 434 11.22 -20.00 -19.75
CA ASP A 434 12.43 -19.62 -19.01
C ASP A 434 12.38 -19.93 -17.49
N LYS A 435 13.48 -20.52 -17.01
CA LYS A 435 14.01 -20.55 -15.63
C LYS A 435 13.35 -21.42 -14.55
N ILE A 436 12.32 -22.21 -14.83
CA ILE A 436 11.82 -23.18 -13.83
C ILE A 436 12.78 -24.37 -13.78
N LYS A 437 13.23 -24.79 -12.59
CA LYS A 437 13.97 -26.05 -12.41
C LYS A 437 13.18 -27.17 -13.07
N ASN A 438 13.79 -27.85 -14.04
CA ASN A 438 13.19 -29.05 -14.65
C ASN A 438 13.12 -30.22 -13.65
N GLU A 439 13.96 -30.17 -12.62
CA GLU A 439 14.09 -31.21 -11.61
C GLU A 439 13.25 -30.87 -10.38
N VAL A 440 12.34 -31.78 -10.03
CA VAL A 440 11.59 -31.75 -8.78
C VAL A 440 11.97 -32.97 -7.95
N THR A 441 12.17 -32.77 -6.66
CA THR A 441 12.47 -33.86 -5.73
C THR A 441 11.37 -34.03 -4.69
N PHE A 442 11.08 -35.28 -4.34
CA PHE A 442 10.21 -35.66 -3.24
C PHE A 442 11.06 -36.48 -2.27
N GLU A 443 11.59 -35.79 -1.26
CA GLU A 443 12.57 -36.30 -0.31
C GLU A 443 11.85 -36.76 0.97
N SER A 444 12.10 -37.99 1.43
CA SER A 444 11.58 -38.46 2.73
C SER A 444 12.01 -37.54 3.88
N VAL A 445 11.15 -37.31 4.87
CA VAL A 445 11.58 -36.61 6.10
C VAL A 445 12.69 -37.36 6.87
N ASN A 446 12.81 -38.67 6.64
CA ASN A 446 13.87 -39.52 7.20
C ASN A 446 15.07 -39.68 6.24
N PHE A 447 15.09 -38.94 5.13
CA PHE A 447 16.20 -38.98 4.18
C PHE A 447 17.50 -38.56 4.86
N TYR A 448 18.57 -39.31 4.62
CA TYR A 448 19.92 -38.92 5.00
C TYR A 448 20.93 -39.32 3.92
N ASP A 449 21.83 -38.38 3.63
CA ASP A 449 22.96 -38.59 2.73
C ASP A 449 24.23 -38.07 3.39
N GLU A 450 25.15 -38.98 3.69
CA GLU A 450 26.42 -38.68 4.34
C GLU A 450 27.28 -37.73 3.50
N ALA A 451 27.24 -37.87 2.16
CA ALA A 451 27.98 -36.98 1.27
C ALA A 451 27.48 -35.52 1.39
N THR A 452 26.17 -35.32 1.53
CA THR A 452 25.57 -34.01 1.80
C THR A 452 25.98 -33.46 3.15
N TYR A 453 25.98 -34.28 4.20
CA TYR A 453 26.45 -33.85 5.52
C TYR A 453 27.91 -33.38 5.46
N ILE A 454 28.81 -34.19 4.88
CA ILE A 454 30.23 -33.86 4.70
C ILE A 454 30.41 -32.61 3.83
N ARG A 455 29.61 -32.43 2.78
CA ARG A 455 29.64 -31.24 1.91
C ARG A 455 29.41 -29.94 2.69
N TYR A 456 28.52 -29.95 3.67
CA TYR A 456 28.26 -28.78 4.52
C TYR A 456 29.43 -28.44 5.45
N GLN A 457 30.23 -29.42 5.85
CA GLN A 457 31.49 -29.19 6.55
C GLN A 457 32.56 -28.61 5.61
N GLY A 458 32.67 -29.16 4.39
CA GLY A 458 33.67 -28.73 3.42
C GLY A 458 35.08 -28.83 3.98
N VAL A 459 35.84 -27.73 3.94
CA VAL A 459 37.19 -27.63 4.54
C VAL A 459 37.19 -27.05 5.96
N ALA A 460 36.01 -26.73 6.51
CA ALA A 460 35.90 -26.14 7.84
C ALA A 460 36.15 -27.19 8.93
N ALA A 461 36.60 -26.73 10.10
CA ALA A 461 36.84 -27.59 11.25
C ALA A 461 35.55 -28.19 11.84
N THR A 462 34.41 -27.52 11.65
CA THR A 462 33.12 -27.92 12.23
C THR A 462 32.03 -27.92 11.18
N ASN A 463 31.11 -28.88 11.29
CA ASN A 463 29.91 -28.92 10.45
C ASN A 463 28.85 -27.92 10.99
N PRO A 464 28.31 -27.01 10.17
CA PRO A 464 27.31 -26.04 10.62
C PRO A 464 26.03 -26.71 11.17
N ILE A 465 25.62 -27.87 10.63
CA ILE A 465 24.49 -28.66 11.14
C ILE A 465 24.77 -29.10 12.59
N ALA A 466 25.97 -29.60 12.86
CA ALA A 466 26.37 -30.03 14.20
C ALA A 466 26.48 -28.84 15.17
N VAL A 467 26.97 -27.70 14.70
CA VAL A 467 27.05 -26.47 15.51
C VAL A 467 25.66 -26.01 15.94
N LEU A 468 24.71 -25.96 15.02
CA LEU A 468 23.33 -25.54 15.29
C LEU A 468 22.61 -26.54 16.20
N LEU A 469 22.82 -27.84 16.00
CA LEU A 469 22.28 -28.87 16.88
C LEU A 469 22.78 -28.69 18.32
N ARG A 470 24.08 -28.46 18.49
CA ARG A 470 24.68 -28.20 19.81
C ARG A 470 24.17 -26.90 20.41
N LEU A 471 24.02 -25.83 19.62
CA LEU A 471 23.46 -24.57 20.08
C LEU A 471 22.06 -24.79 20.67
N SER A 472 21.20 -25.52 19.96
CA SER A 472 19.86 -25.88 20.45
C SER A 472 19.90 -26.75 21.70
N ALA A 473 20.82 -27.71 21.79
CA ALA A 473 20.99 -28.55 22.97
C ALA A 473 21.50 -27.76 24.20
N GLU A 474 22.35 -26.75 24.00
CA GLU A 474 22.90 -25.89 25.07
C GLU A 474 21.85 -24.92 25.62
N THR A 475 20.99 -24.35 24.75
CA THR A 475 20.02 -23.32 25.15
C THR A 475 18.61 -23.86 25.42
N GLY A 476 18.26 -25.01 24.84
CA GLY A 476 16.89 -25.52 24.82
C GLY A 476 15.97 -24.80 23.81
N GLU A 477 16.52 -23.93 22.96
CA GLU A 477 15.77 -23.12 22.00
C GLU A 477 15.93 -23.66 20.57
N VAL A 478 14.99 -23.28 19.68
CA VAL A 478 15.03 -23.60 18.24
C VAL A 478 14.96 -22.37 17.35
N GLU A 479 14.76 -21.19 17.93
CA GLU A 479 14.71 -19.90 17.24
C GLU A 479 15.86 -19.04 17.76
N PHE A 480 16.62 -18.45 16.84
CA PHE A 480 17.84 -17.69 17.15
C PHE A 480 17.95 -16.43 16.28
N ASP A 481 18.66 -15.43 16.77
CA ASP A 481 19.07 -14.30 15.94
C ASP A 481 20.15 -14.74 14.93
N GLU A 482 20.10 -14.18 13.73
CA GLU A 482 21.07 -14.42 12.66
C GLU A 482 22.51 -14.18 13.14
N SER A 483 22.73 -13.16 13.96
CA SER A 483 24.06 -12.80 14.46
C SER A 483 24.62 -13.82 15.43
N ASP A 484 23.78 -14.43 16.28
CA ASP A 484 24.19 -15.49 17.20
C ASP A 484 24.56 -16.76 16.43
N VAL A 485 23.72 -17.14 15.45
CA VAL A 485 24.01 -18.26 14.56
C VAL A 485 25.31 -18.03 13.80
N ALA A 486 25.50 -16.84 13.24
CA ALA A 486 26.70 -16.49 12.49
C ALA A 486 27.96 -16.58 13.35
N TYR A 487 27.92 -16.05 14.57
CA TYR A 487 29.02 -16.10 15.52
C TYR A 487 29.37 -17.54 15.92
N ARG A 488 28.36 -18.38 16.18
CA ARG A 488 28.56 -19.79 16.56
C ARG A 488 29.13 -20.63 15.42
N ILE A 489 28.70 -20.42 14.18
CA ILE A 489 29.22 -21.16 13.01
C ILE A 489 30.66 -20.78 12.71
N ASN A 490 31.01 -19.49 12.76
CA ASN A 490 32.39 -19.07 12.57
C ASN A 490 32.68 -17.75 13.33
N PRO A 491 33.36 -17.83 14.49
CA PRO A 491 33.69 -16.66 15.31
C PRO A 491 34.60 -15.64 14.61
N LYS A 492 35.28 -16.03 13.52
CA LYS A 492 36.21 -15.17 12.77
C LYS A 492 35.55 -14.40 11.62
N VAL A 493 34.25 -14.61 11.36
CA VAL A 493 33.55 -14.04 10.20
C VAL A 493 32.80 -12.76 10.56
N LYS A 494 33.05 -11.67 9.80
CA LYS A 494 32.26 -10.42 9.89
C LYS A 494 30.82 -10.63 9.40
N LYS A 495 29.88 -9.87 9.99
CA LYS A 495 28.40 -9.96 9.87
C LYS A 495 27.82 -10.16 8.45
N GLU A 496 28.54 -9.79 7.39
CA GLU A 496 28.06 -9.82 5.99
C GLU A 496 28.27 -11.16 5.25
N ASN A 497 29.08 -12.10 5.78
CA ASN A 497 29.57 -13.26 5.02
C ASN A 497 28.80 -14.59 5.24
N ASN A 498 27.79 -14.66 6.12
CA ASN A 498 27.09 -15.93 6.42
C ASN A 498 25.71 -16.10 5.76
N LYS A 499 25.15 -15.05 5.13
CA LYS A 499 23.82 -15.13 4.49
C LYS A 499 23.74 -16.20 3.41
N ARG A 500 24.82 -16.40 2.65
CA ARG A 500 24.86 -17.45 1.61
C ARG A 500 24.68 -18.85 2.19
N LEU A 501 25.34 -19.15 3.31
CA LEU A 501 25.20 -20.44 3.99
C LEU A 501 23.79 -20.61 4.56
N LEU A 502 23.24 -19.58 5.19
CA LEU A 502 21.86 -19.63 5.72
C LEU A 502 20.83 -19.82 4.61
N TYR A 503 20.97 -19.13 3.46
CA TYR A 503 20.12 -19.36 2.31
C TYR A 503 20.25 -20.78 1.75
N GLN A 504 21.44 -21.38 1.81
CA GLN A 504 21.66 -22.75 1.35
C GLN A 504 21.04 -23.76 2.32
N LEU A 505 21.26 -23.60 3.63
CA LEU A 505 20.62 -24.41 4.67
C LEU A 505 19.09 -24.33 4.60
N ALA A 506 18.53 -23.13 4.35
CA ALA A 506 17.10 -22.94 4.14
C ALA A 506 16.62 -23.61 2.85
N SER A 507 17.38 -23.48 1.76
CA SER A 507 17.07 -24.14 0.48
C SER A 507 16.98 -25.66 0.61
N ASP A 508 17.85 -26.25 1.43
CA ASP A 508 17.90 -27.69 1.66
C ASP A 508 16.96 -28.13 2.81
N GLY A 509 16.20 -27.19 3.41
CA GLY A 509 15.17 -27.45 4.42
C GLY A 509 15.68 -27.66 5.86
N PHE A 510 16.94 -27.35 6.15
CA PHE A 510 17.52 -27.49 7.49
C PHE A 510 17.06 -26.40 8.47
N ILE A 511 16.78 -25.20 7.96
CA ILE A 511 16.34 -24.04 8.75
C ILE A 511 15.25 -23.27 8.01
N PHE A 512 14.42 -22.55 8.73
CA PHE A 512 13.70 -21.40 8.19
C PHE A 512 14.50 -20.13 8.49
N TYR A 513 14.73 -19.27 7.49
CA TYR A 513 15.50 -18.04 7.66
C TYR A 513 14.69 -16.83 7.19
N ASP A 514 14.24 -16.03 8.15
CA ASP A 514 13.63 -14.73 7.92
C ASP A 514 14.73 -13.66 7.83
N SER A 515 15.13 -13.36 6.60
CA SER A 515 16.19 -12.37 6.34
C SER A 515 15.79 -10.93 6.64
N ASP A 516 14.49 -10.63 6.73
CA ASP A 516 13.99 -9.28 6.97
C ASP A 516 14.08 -8.95 8.46
N ASN A 517 13.75 -9.92 9.31
CA ASN A 517 13.82 -9.79 10.77
C ASN A 517 15.13 -10.35 11.37
N GLY A 518 16.00 -10.97 10.56
CA GLY A 518 17.25 -11.57 11.02
C GLY A 518 17.04 -12.76 11.94
N LYS A 519 16.03 -13.61 11.68
CA LYS A 519 15.69 -14.77 12.53
C LYS A 519 15.95 -16.10 11.83
N VAL A 520 16.50 -17.05 12.55
CA VAL A 520 16.77 -18.43 12.11
C VAL A 520 16.00 -19.40 13.00
N ILE A 521 15.16 -20.24 12.41
CA ILE A 521 14.41 -21.29 13.11
C ILE A 521 14.89 -22.65 12.62
N LEU A 522 15.38 -23.50 13.53
CA LEU A 522 15.86 -24.84 13.21
C LEU A 522 14.69 -25.78 12.86
N ARG A 523 14.89 -26.68 11.90
CA ARG A 523 13.86 -27.61 11.41
C ARG A 523 14.21 -29.05 11.76
N ASP A 524 13.20 -29.92 11.82
CA ASP A 524 13.36 -31.34 12.15
C ASP A 524 14.43 -32.06 11.31
N LYS A 525 14.57 -31.70 10.02
CA LYS A 525 15.61 -32.24 9.14
C LYS A 525 17.02 -32.02 9.66
N LEU A 526 17.30 -30.88 10.29
CA LEU A 526 18.59 -30.58 10.92
C LEU A 526 18.87 -31.52 12.09
N PHE A 527 17.88 -31.73 12.95
CA PHE A 527 17.98 -32.66 14.07
C PHE A 527 18.10 -34.11 13.60
N HIS A 528 17.41 -34.49 12.53
CA HIS A 528 17.53 -35.80 11.90
C HIS A 528 18.94 -36.03 11.38
N TYR A 529 19.46 -35.13 10.53
CA TYR A 529 20.81 -35.25 9.96
C TYR A 529 21.90 -35.32 11.03
N GLY A 530 21.82 -34.51 12.08
CA GLY A 530 22.83 -34.53 13.15
C GLY A 530 22.80 -35.82 13.99
N ARG A 531 21.64 -36.46 14.15
CA ARG A 531 21.52 -37.76 14.83
C ARG A 531 21.94 -38.91 13.91
N ALA A 532 21.51 -38.89 12.65
CA ALA A 532 21.87 -39.90 11.66
C ALA A 532 23.38 -39.92 11.39
N SER A 533 24.04 -38.75 11.35
CA SER A 533 25.50 -38.66 11.17
C SER A 533 26.33 -39.25 12.31
N THR A 534 25.71 -39.46 13.47
CA THR A 534 26.34 -40.10 14.64
C THR A 534 25.82 -41.52 14.89
N GLY A 535 25.00 -42.06 13.98
CA GLY A 535 24.40 -43.39 14.11
C GLY A 535 23.26 -43.49 15.13
N ASN A 536 22.75 -42.36 15.62
CA ASN A 536 21.72 -42.28 16.66
C ASN A 536 20.29 -42.13 16.10
N ALA A 537 20.09 -42.28 14.79
CA ALA A 537 18.79 -42.29 14.15
C ALA A 537 18.80 -43.18 12.90
N ASP A 538 17.72 -43.94 12.70
CA ASP A 538 17.47 -44.66 11.45
C ASP A 538 17.19 -43.69 10.32
N TYR A 539 17.59 -44.04 9.10
CA TYR A 539 17.40 -43.20 7.93
C TYR A 539 17.12 -44.03 6.68
N ASP A 540 16.60 -43.37 5.66
CA ASP A 540 16.34 -43.97 4.35
C ASP A 540 17.02 -43.16 3.22
N PRO A 541 17.22 -43.77 2.04
CA PRO A 541 17.72 -43.07 0.85
C PRO A 541 16.58 -42.57 -0.06
N ILE A 542 15.33 -42.53 0.41
CA ILE A 542 14.17 -42.30 -0.45
C ILE A 542 14.12 -40.83 -0.87
N ASN A 543 14.46 -40.62 -2.14
CA ASN A 543 14.34 -39.34 -2.82
C ASN A 543 13.86 -39.58 -4.26
N VAL A 544 12.59 -39.28 -4.54
CA VAL A 544 12.04 -39.44 -5.89
C VAL A 544 12.39 -38.21 -6.72
N VAL A 545 13.15 -38.41 -7.80
CA VAL A 545 13.56 -37.32 -8.70
C VAL A 545 12.75 -37.39 -10.00
N SER A 546 11.98 -36.34 -10.26
CA SER A 546 11.22 -36.15 -11.50
C SER A 546 11.90 -35.12 -12.39
N LYS A 547 12.00 -35.41 -13.69
CA LYS A 547 12.57 -34.49 -14.70
C LYS A 547 11.60 -34.26 -15.87
N SER A 548 10.31 -34.18 -15.57
CA SER A 548 9.28 -34.09 -16.61
C SER A 548 9.34 -32.76 -17.37
N LYS A 549 8.92 -32.78 -18.63
CA LYS A 549 8.75 -31.56 -19.44
C LYS A 549 7.46 -30.83 -19.06
N ASP A 550 6.42 -31.59 -18.73
CA ASP A 550 5.14 -31.09 -18.24
C ASP A 550 5.18 -30.95 -16.70
N ALA A 551 4.02 -30.97 -16.04
CA ALA A 551 3.96 -31.07 -14.58
C ALA A 551 4.66 -32.34 -14.09
N ASN A 552 5.58 -32.18 -13.13
CA ASN A 552 6.37 -33.26 -12.54
C ASN A 552 5.52 -34.24 -11.72
N ALA A 553 4.45 -33.74 -11.08
CA ALA A 553 3.47 -34.60 -10.44
C ALA A 553 2.06 -34.02 -10.45
N VAL A 554 1.08 -34.90 -10.36
CA VAL A 554 -0.34 -34.58 -10.19
C VAL A 554 -0.83 -35.25 -8.92
N PHE A 555 -1.10 -34.44 -7.90
CA PHE A 555 -1.73 -34.91 -6.68
C PHE A 555 -3.25 -34.76 -6.82
N ASP A 556 -3.93 -35.90 -6.85
CA ASP A 556 -5.37 -36.04 -6.78
C ASP A 556 -5.83 -36.13 -5.31
N LEU A 557 -6.51 -35.08 -4.82
CA LEU A 557 -6.91 -34.98 -3.41
C LEU A 557 -8.08 -35.91 -3.05
N GLU A 558 -8.85 -36.36 -4.04
CA GLU A 558 -9.97 -37.28 -3.86
C GLU A 558 -9.46 -38.69 -3.56
N SER A 559 -8.53 -39.19 -4.37
CA SER A 559 -7.94 -40.52 -4.20
C SER A 559 -6.79 -40.57 -3.19
N GLY A 560 -6.18 -39.42 -2.86
CA GLY A 560 -4.96 -39.37 -2.06
C GLY A 560 -3.72 -39.89 -2.78
N LYS A 561 -3.80 -40.14 -4.10
CA LYS A 561 -2.70 -40.64 -4.93
C LYS A 561 -1.99 -39.48 -5.63
N THR A 562 -0.66 -39.52 -5.66
CA THR A 562 0.16 -38.59 -6.44
C THR A 562 0.88 -39.33 -7.55
N GLU A 563 0.52 -39.04 -8.80
CA GLU A 563 1.24 -39.54 -9.97
C GLU A 563 2.50 -38.69 -10.19
N ILE A 564 3.69 -39.28 -10.07
CA ILE A 564 4.98 -38.65 -10.32
C ILE A 564 5.50 -39.13 -11.68
N LYS A 565 5.84 -38.19 -12.56
CA LYS A 565 6.22 -38.43 -13.96
C LYS A 565 7.73 -38.36 -14.17
N ASP A 566 8.21 -39.03 -15.20
CA ASP A 566 9.62 -39.07 -15.61
C ASP A 566 10.61 -39.48 -14.51
N VAL A 567 10.19 -40.44 -13.67
CA VAL A 567 11.04 -41.08 -12.65
C VAL A 567 11.87 -42.18 -13.32
N LYS A 568 13.20 -42.00 -13.35
CA LYS A 568 14.10 -42.98 -14.00
C LYS A 568 14.34 -44.21 -13.13
N THR A 569 14.70 -43.98 -11.88
CA THR A 569 15.05 -44.99 -10.89
C THR A 569 14.81 -44.41 -9.51
N LEU A 570 14.46 -45.25 -8.54
CA LEU A 570 14.34 -44.91 -7.14
C LEU A 570 15.11 -45.94 -6.32
N GLU A 571 16.05 -45.50 -5.49
CA GLU A 571 16.74 -46.36 -4.55
C GLU A 571 15.91 -46.48 -3.26
N LEU A 572 15.71 -47.72 -2.79
CA LEU A 572 15.04 -47.98 -1.51
C LEU A 572 16.05 -48.38 -0.44
N SER A 573 17.13 -49.08 -0.80
CA SER A 573 18.17 -49.49 0.15
C SER A 573 19.51 -49.67 -0.55
N HIS A 574 20.49 -48.84 -0.18
CA HIS A 574 21.86 -48.97 -0.70
C HIS A 574 22.52 -50.27 -0.25
N LYS A 575 22.39 -50.59 1.04
CA LYS A 575 23.02 -51.78 1.66
C LYS A 575 22.46 -53.08 1.08
N GLN A 576 21.15 -53.15 0.87
CA GLN A 576 20.49 -54.35 0.33
C GLN A 576 20.41 -54.34 -1.21
N GLN A 577 20.92 -53.28 -1.87
CA GLN A 577 20.86 -53.10 -3.32
C GLN A 577 19.42 -53.22 -3.85
N VAL A 578 18.49 -52.51 -3.20
CA VAL A 578 17.08 -52.50 -3.59
C VAL A 578 16.76 -51.20 -4.32
N ALA A 579 16.24 -51.32 -5.54
CA ALA A 579 15.86 -50.17 -6.35
C ALA A 579 14.66 -50.48 -7.25
N ILE A 580 13.87 -49.47 -7.55
CA ILE A 580 12.74 -49.50 -8.47
C ILE A 580 13.13 -48.78 -9.75
N LYS A 581 12.79 -49.35 -10.89
CA LYS A 581 12.84 -48.69 -12.20
C LYS A 581 11.46 -48.78 -12.85
N PRO A 582 10.64 -47.72 -12.72
CA PRO A 582 9.25 -47.80 -13.13
C PRO A 582 9.07 -47.90 -14.65
N GLN A 583 8.15 -48.73 -15.09
CA GLN A 583 7.69 -48.77 -16.48
C GLN A 583 6.98 -47.46 -16.83
N GLY A 584 7.19 -46.96 -18.06
CA GLY A 584 6.65 -45.65 -18.46
C GLY A 584 7.25 -44.45 -17.71
N LYS A 585 8.23 -44.67 -16.82
CA LYS A 585 8.80 -43.67 -15.92
C LYS A 585 7.75 -43.00 -15.01
N GLN A 586 6.72 -43.73 -14.62
CA GLN A 586 5.65 -43.25 -13.75
C GLN A 586 5.64 -44.03 -12.43
N LEU A 587 5.44 -43.31 -11.33
CA LEU A 587 5.37 -43.85 -9.97
C LEU A 587 4.21 -43.17 -9.24
N ASN A 588 3.37 -43.93 -8.55
CA ASN A 588 2.30 -43.36 -7.74
C ASN A 588 2.74 -43.35 -6.27
N MET A 589 2.82 -42.17 -5.67
CA MET A 589 3.07 -42.00 -4.24
C MET A 589 1.74 -42.00 -3.47
N LEU A 590 1.73 -42.73 -2.37
CA LEU A 590 0.61 -42.90 -1.44
C LEU A 590 1.04 -42.45 -0.04
N LYS A 591 0.08 -42.41 0.89
CA LYS A 591 0.28 -42.02 2.30
C LYS A 591 1.56 -42.64 2.88
N ASN A 592 2.33 -41.85 3.62
CA ASN A 592 3.52 -42.30 4.35
C ASN A 592 4.60 -42.95 3.47
N ARG A 593 4.88 -42.37 2.29
CA ARG A 593 5.86 -42.88 1.30
C ARG A 593 5.57 -44.27 0.75
N ASP A 594 4.37 -44.82 0.95
CA ASP A 594 3.94 -46.00 0.21
C ASP A 594 3.94 -45.68 -1.29
N MET A 595 4.23 -46.67 -2.14
CA MET A 595 4.33 -46.44 -3.59
C MET A 595 3.75 -47.59 -4.39
N GLU A 596 3.04 -47.27 -5.46
CA GLU A 596 2.58 -48.21 -6.48
C GLU A 596 3.34 -47.99 -7.78
N PHE A 597 3.80 -49.06 -8.41
CA PHE A 597 4.55 -49.01 -9.65
C PHE A 597 4.42 -50.28 -10.49
N ASP A 598 4.62 -50.12 -11.79
CA ASP A 598 4.90 -51.20 -12.73
C ASP A 598 6.40 -51.16 -13.09
N GLY A 599 6.94 -52.24 -13.63
CA GLY A 599 8.30 -52.27 -14.19
C GLY A 599 9.26 -53.17 -13.42
N LEU A 600 10.49 -52.69 -13.22
CA LEU A 600 11.58 -53.49 -12.65
C LEU A 600 11.76 -53.19 -11.16
N LEU A 601 11.84 -54.24 -10.35
CA LEU A 601 12.32 -54.21 -8.98
C LEU A 601 13.66 -54.97 -8.93
N TYR A 602 14.72 -54.24 -8.59
CA TYR A 602 15.99 -54.81 -8.20
C TYR A 602 15.94 -55.11 -6.71
N ALA A 603 16.24 -56.35 -6.33
CA ALA A 603 16.28 -56.79 -4.93
C ALA A 603 17.54 -57.64 -4.71
N GLY A 604 18.66 -56.98 -4.45
CA GLY A 604 19.95 -57.65 -4.33
C GLY A 604 20.37 -58.30 -5.65
N MET A 605 20.36 -59.62 -5.67
CA MET A 605 20.74 -60.43 -6.83
C MET A 605 19.54 -60.91 -7.65
N ALA A 606 18.32 -60.50 -7.31
CA ALA A 606 17.12 -60.82 -8.07
C ALA A 606 16.59 -59.56 -8.77
N VAL A 607 16.08 -59.73 -9.98
CA VAL A 607 15.37 -58.69 -10.73
C VAL A 607 13.99 -59.21 -11.10
N PHE A 608 12.96 -58.52 -10.62
CA PHE A 608 11.57 -58.83 -10.91
C PHE A 608 11.04 -57.83 -11.94
N TYR A 609 10.37 -58.31 -12.98
CA TYR A 609 9.61 -57.47 -13.90
C TYR A 609 8.12 -57.78 -13.77
N GLY A 610 7.33 -56.80 -13.36
CA GLY A 610 5.94 -57.01 -13.00
C GLY A 610 5.04 -55.79 -13.16
N LYS A 611 3.78 -55.99 -12.80
CA LYS A 611 2.74 -54.96 -12.73
C LYS A 611 2.04 -55.00 -11.38
N ASN A 612 1.42 -53.88 -11.01
CA ASN A 612 0.70 -53.71 -9.74
C ASN A 612 1.58 -54.05 -8.53
N MET A 613 2.84 -53.63 -8.54
CA MET A 613 3.71 -53.78 -7.38
C MET A 613 3.50 -52.64 -6.41
N ARG A 614 3.56 -52.94 -5.11
CA ARG A 614 3.38 -51.95 -4.05
C ARG A 614 4.48 -52.04 -3.00
N PHE A 615 5.23 -50.97 -2.86
CA PHE A 615 6.14 -50.76 -1.73
C PHE A 615 5.36 -50.22 -0.53
N SER A 616 5.52 -50.86 0.63
CA SER A 616 5.00 -50.39 1.92
C SER A 616 6.15 -49.93 2.81
N TYR A 617 6.16 -48.64 3.17
CA TYR A 617 7.28 -48.03 3.91
C TYR A 617 7.40 -48.60 5.33
N ASN A 618 6.28 -48.70 6.08
CA ASN A 618 6.28 -49.18 7.46
C ASN A 618 6.75 -50.63 7.60
N LYS A 619 6.40 -51.48 6.62
CA LYS A 619 6.82 -52.89 6.59
C LYS A 619 8.18 -53.06 5.91
N PHE A 620 8.65 -52.01 5.23
CA PHE A 620 9.81 -52.02 4.35
C PHE A 620 9.81 -53.22 3.38
N SER A 621 8.65 -53.47 2.75
CA SER A 621 8.41 -54.66 1.91
C SER A 621 7.75 -54.27 0.59
N VAL A 622 8.04 -54.99 -0.48
CA VAL A 622 7.31 -54.89 -1.75
C VAL A 622 6.36 -56.07 -1.90
N VAL A 623 5.07 -55.78 -2.04
CA VAL A 623 4.05 -56.75 -2.46
C VAL A 623 4.03 -56.76 -3.98
N MET A 624 4.07 -57.96 -4.57
CA MET A 624 4.10 -58.16 -6.01
C MET A 624 2.92 -59.04 -6.41
N ASP A 625 1.91 -58.45 -7.04
CA ASP A 625 0.70 -59.19 -7.45
C ASP A 625 0.91 -59.98 -8.75
N SER A 626 1.63 -59.39 -9.71
CA SER A 626 1.89 -60.00 -11.01
C SER A 626 3.35 -59.83 -11.43
N VAL A 627 4.11 -60.91 -11.37
CA VAL A 627 5.49 -60.97 -11.88
C VAL A 627 5.49 -61.75 -13.19
N ARG A 628 5.96 -61.12 -14.26
CA ARG A 628 6.07 -61.72 -15.59
C ARG A 628 7.43 -62.39 -15.81
N TYR A 629 8.51 -61.75 -15.36
CA TYR A 629 9.87 -62.29 -15.45
C TYR A 629 10.59 -62.13 -14.12
N LEU A 630 11.41 -63.12 -13.80
CA LEU A 630 12.32 -63.15 -12.67
C LEU A 630 13.69 -63.58 -13.20
N ASP A 631 14.70 -62.76 -12.98
CA ASP A 631 16.10 -63.04 -13.34
C ASP A 631 16.95 -63.06 -12.06
N PHE A 632 17.79 -64.07 -11.93
CA PHE A 632 18.73 -64.22 -10.83
C PHE A 632 20.15 -63.97 -11.33
N TYR A 633 20.91 -63.21 -10.56
CA TYR A 633 22.32 -62.92 -10.81
C TYR A 633 23.17 -63.76 -9.85
N VAL A 634 24.21 -64.40 -10.38
CA VAL A 634 25.17 -65.18 -9.58
C VAL A 634 26.51 -64.43 -9.54
N PRO A 635 27.12 -64.23 -8.35
CA PRO A 635 28.42 -63.60 -8.26
C PRO A 635 29.47 -64.43 -9.02
N THR A 636 30.29 -63.80 -9.85
CA THR A 636 31.37 -64.49 -10.57
C THR A 636 32.65 -64.62 -9.75
N GLY A 637 32.70 -63.96 -8.58
CA GLY A 637 33.90 -63.83 -7.76
C GLY A 637 34.89 -62.75 -8.23
N LYS A 638 34.70 -62.18 -9.42
CA LYS A 638 35.51 -61.06 -9.91
C LYS A 638 35.05 -59.73 -9.30
N VAL A 639 36.00 -58.83 -9.07
CA VAL A 639 35.72 -57.46 -8.61
C VAL A 639 35.98 -56.50 -9.77
N LEU A 640 34.96 -55.73 -10.12
CA LEU A 640 35.03 -54.70 -11.15
C LEU A 640 35.91 -53.53 -10.69
N LYS A 641 36.39 -52.71 -11.64
CA LYS A 641 37.25 -51.52 -11.36
C LYS A 641 36.61 -50.53 -10.38
N ASN A 642 35.29 -50.50 -10.27
CA ASN A 642 34.54 -49.68 -9.31
C ASN A 642 34.37 -50.35 -7.93
N LYS A 643 35.13 -51.41 -7.63
CA LYS A 643 35.08 -52.23 -6.40
C LYS A 643 33.76 -52.98 -6.17
N ARG A 644 32.86 -53.03 -7.16
CA ARG A 644 31.64 -53.86 -7.09
C ARG A 644 31.95 -55.29 -7.53
N LYS A 645 31.32 -56.28 -6.89
CA LYS A 645 31.39 -57.67 -7.33
C LYS A 645 30.67 -57.82 -8.66
N GLU A 646 31.31 -58.48 -9.62
CA GLU A 646 30.68 -58.85 -10.88
C GLU A 646 29.67 -59.99 -10.63
N ALA A 647 28.50 -59.88 -11.25
CA ALA A 647 27.49 -60.93 -11.26
C ALA A 647 26.94 -61.08 -12.68
N LYS A 648 26.60 -62.32 -13.05
CA LYS A 648 26.01 -62.66 -14.35
C LYS A 648 24.61 -63.19 -14.17
N SER A 649 23.71 -62.88 -15.11
CA SER A 649 22.36 -63.45 -15.15
C SER A 649 22.45 -64.98 -15.32
N MET A 650 21.54 -65.71 -14.69
CA MET A 650 21.44 -67.16 -14.88
C MET A 650 20.94 -67.55 -16.29
N ASP A 651 20.30 -66.61 -16.99
CA ASP A 651 19.79 -66.80 -18.36
C ASP A 651 20.81 -66.39 -19.44
N SER A 652 22.03 -65.95 -19.06
CA SER A 652 23.07 -65.43 -19.97
C SER A 652 24.13 -66.43 -20.39
#